data_AF-A0A3B9HT06-F1
#
_entry.id   AF-A0A3B9HT06-F1
#
_cell.length_a   1.000
_cell.length_b   1.000
_cell.length_c   1.000
_cell.angle_alpha   90.00
_cell.angle_beta   90.00
_cell.angle_gamma   90.00
#
_symmetry.space_group_name_H-M   'P 1'
#
loop_
_entity.id
_entity.type
_entity.pdbx_description
1 polymer ?
#
loop_
_entity_poly.entity_id
_entity_poly.type
_entity_poly.pdbx_seq_one_letter_code
_entity_poly.pdbx_strand_id
1 'polypeptide(L)'
;MLHIFIYYTDRKVYSRSLKNGLKMKHNTLIRLLLTLLLFCSLLSSAMAQSANESLVKKARDHIALFHYDQALALLRQAIQQEPDNWEPFFLAGTVLLRQKNPIEAESFLVKALQLNPKELDIQKALGAIYINLAKDSQNAGKPSEMNEYLHKACRAYPGGTQIWQTLLENWWRNNEFEKIKQEGDLIVKGNTIAFEQGDDKSLQNALVIVAKAHYRESDHAGAEKYLTAAARIRHANDELFAMRREIRNMVEENLRKTVDAANKYYKEGNYGKALETLQVANKMPGAKPTEIAELIEKIEKEASLKQSLAAIDDLIRAEKFEEALEKLNEAMASFPEDEGLASRYKKLSVRVDKIQAEKAKQNFAQIEEKKKHLELSRQFNNFIKEAREKEQRGSFDIAISDYENALKLRPDDKEIPGVIVALREKSAKAKARQDSFSVSFAEFDNLFKVDKYSEAYEKGKRILADFEEHRKTVAPPFAETCLRLAKYDEARTALVEIEGIEEHKDIYNYIKAMVAYHQGDNNLALEHFAKLKSGFRSDVTSTMFWIYLYKFQMGIYILMLAMLFPAIKTGKEMLATWKSTRMLNKIERIKETGTYEENLAFLQERYDREDVPNAKQVAVMLAEALLRTGNTQRAYELVSALLKKDNRNPNAKRIAGEACLILEDTSPTGLEHIQGLLKIDETRKDVINYLAQTYIRQQADHKMAQDFILKAISINPNDSDAVVFLADTYIRRQSYSQQSLKIIERAIKAAPEVPAYYEAIIENYYRLDNRQEADKWRETAAAKFPSEPAFTGSSRKGNRQPPPMTPASPDMPDYESIGNDSPGGMPDYENIGTNKGGFPDYDSIGNDSPPPDLSYKPTPKPAAPISGPQKPCPHCNAPNATREYYCTTCGKPFAG
;
A
#
# COMPACT_ATOMS: atom_id res chain seq x y z
N MET A 1 -0.55 -25.02 -36.87
CA MET A 1 0.84 -24.70 -37.25
C MET A 1 1.75 -25.72 -36.61
N LEU A 2 2.62 -26.47 -37.27
CA LEU A 2 2.83 -26.80 -38.67
C LEU A 2 3.67 -28.09 -38.59
N HIS A 3 3.07 -29.22 -38.97
CA HIS A 3 3.79 -30.45 -39.27
C HIS A 3 4.50 -30.27 -40.62
N ILE A 4 5.57 -31.04 -40.85
CA ILE A 4 6.33 -31.23 -42.11
C ILE A 4 7.62 -30.41 -42.19
N PHE A 5 8.75 -31.08 -41.93
CA PHE A 5 9.99 -30.90 -42.71
C PHE A 5 10.89 -32.13 -42.53
N ILE A 6 10.75 -33.10 -43.45
CA ILE A 6 11.78 -34.09 -43.77
C ILE A 6 12.12 -33.89 -45.24
N TYR A 7 13.40 -34.08 -45.58
CA TYR A 7 14.05 -34.21 -46.90
C TYR A 7 14.72 -32.94 -47.44
N TYR A 8 16.06 -32.90 -47.42
CA TYR A 8 16.93 -33.36 -48.53
C TYR A 8 18.41 -33.04 -48.26
N THR A 9 19.30 -33.85 -48.84
CA THR A 9 20.76 -33.64 -49.08
C THR A 9 21.67 -33.63 -47.83
N ASP A 10 22.84 -34.26 -47.79
CA ASP A 10 23.71 -34.72 -48.87
C ASP A 10 24.60 -35.89 -48.42
N ARG A 11 24.99 -36.68 -49.41
CA ARG A 11 25.77 -37.91 -49.34
C ARG A 11 27.24 -37.55 -49.63
N LYS A 12 28.16 -38.22 -48.92
CA LYS A 12 29.62 -38.32 -49.17
C LYS A 12 30.51 -37.31 -48.44
N VAL A 13 31.19 -37.77 -47.39
CA VAL A 13 32.66 -37.78 -47.37
C VAL A 13 33.15 -39.10 -46.76
N TYR A 14 33.70 -39.92 -47.65
CA TYR A 14 34.85 -40.82 -47.50
C TYR A 14 35.21 -41.42 -46.13
N SER A 15 35.08 -42.75 -46.12
CA SER A 15 36.03 -43.71 -45.58
C SER A 15 37.50 -43.23 -45.54
N ARG A 16 38.05 -43.08 -44.34
CA ARG A 16 39.43 -43.44 -43.95
C ARG A 16 39.67 -43.00 -42.50
N SER A 17 39.47 -43.92 -41.55
CA SER A 17 40.33 -44.07 -40.36
C SER A 17 39.78 -45.21 -39.49
N LEU A 18 39.87 -46.43 -40.02
CA LEU A 18 39.91 -47.63 -39.19
C LEU A 18 41.34 -47.69 -38.64
N LYS A 19 41.52 -47.09 -37.45
CA LYS A 19 42.65 -47.15 -36.51
C LYS A 19 42.83 -45.77 -35.88
N ASN A 20 42.13 -45.52 -34.78
CA ASN A 20 42.70 -44.91 -33.57
C ASN A 20 41.61 -44.83 -32.48
N GLY A 21 41.98 -45.27 -31.28
CA GLY A 21 41.05 -45.67 -30.21
C GLY A 21 40.18 -44.56 -29.65
N LEU A 22 38.89 -44.86 -29.51
CA LEU A 22 37.98 -44.13 -28.63
C LEU A 22 38.10 -44.66 -27.20
N LYS A 23 39.06 -44.11 -26.45
CA LYS A 23 38.95 -44.02 -24.99
C LYS A 23 37.87 -42.98 -24.67
N MET A 24 36.60 -43.39 -24.65
CA MET A 24 35.53 -42.60 -24.02
C MET A 24 35.89 -42.44 -22.54
N LYS A 25 36.13 -41.20 -22.09
CA LYS A 25 36.48 -40.92 -20.69
C LYS A 25 35.34 -41.39 -19.80
N HIS A 26 35.67 -42.22 -18.80
CA HIS A 26 34.76 -42.86 -17.84
C HIS A 26 33.66 -41.91 -17.31
N ASN A 27 33.99 -40.63 -17.11
CA ASN A 27 33.06 -39.60 -16.65
C ASN A 27 31.90 -39.27 -17.61
N THR A 28 32.05 -39.46 -18.92
CA THR A 28 30.96 -39.24 -19.89
C THR A 28 29.96 -40.40 -19.90
N LEU A 29 30.46 -41.62 -19.72
CA LEU A 29 29.65 -42.84 -19.64
C LEU A 29 28.85 -42.91 -18.33
N ILE A 30 29.47 -42.49 -17.22
CA ILE A 30 28.82 -42.37 -15.91
C ILE A 30 27.73 -41.29 -15.92
N ARG A 31 27.97 -40.14 -16.58
CA ARG A 31 26.95 -39.09 -16.72
C ARG A 31 25.76 -39.54 -17.56
N LEU A 32 26.00 -40.26 -18.67
CA LEU A 32 24.93 -40.84 -19.49
C LEU A 32 24.11 -41.90 -18.73
N LEU A 33 24.78 -42.75 -17.95
CA LEU A 33 24.12 -43.72 -17.08
C LEU A 33 23.29 -43.06 -15.98
N LEU A 34 23.80 -42.01 -15.34
CA LEU A 34 23.07 -41.24 -14.32
C LEU A 34 21.87 -40.50 -14.92
N THR A 35 22.00 -39.92 -16.12
CA THR A 35 20.87 -39.28 -16.80
C THR A 35 19.83 -40.30 -17.25
N LEU A 36 20.24 -41.50 -17.66
CA LEU A 36 19.33 -42.59 -18.02
C LEU A 36 18.60 -43.14 -16.77
N LEU A 37 19.30 -43.26 -15.63
CA LEU A 37 18.72 -43.65 -14.35
C LEU A 37 17.71 -42.62 -13.84
N LEU A 38 18.03 -41.33 -13.94
CA LEU A 38 17.11 -40.22 -13.62
C LEU A 38 15.89 -40.19 -14.55
N PHE A 39 16.10 -40.47 -15.84
CA PHE A 39 15.01 -40.54 -16.82
C PHE A 39 14.12 -41.77 -16.57
N CYS A 40 14.70 -42.93 -16.26
CA CYS A 40 13.96 -44.13 -15.86
C CYS A 40 13.20 -43.93 -14.53
N SER A 41 13.77 -43.22 -13.55
CA SER A 41 13.05 -42.91 -12.32
C SER A 41 11.85 -41.98 -12.56
N LEU A 42 12.00 -40.99 -13.45
CA LEU A 42 10.91 -40.08 -13.87
C LEU A 42 9.80 -40.80 -14.66
N LEU A 43 10.16 -41.77 -15.50
CA LEU A 43 9.19 -42.62 -16.21
C LEU A 43 8.46 -43.59 -15.27
N SER A 44 9.16 -44.12 -14.26
CA SER A 44 8.54 -44.99 -13.25
C SER A 44 7.56 -44.25 -12.35
N SER A 45 7.85 -42.99 -11.98
CA SER A 45 6.92 -42.16 -11.22
C SER A 45 5.68 -41.78 -12.03
N ALA A 46 5.84 -41.49 -13.34
CA ALA A 46 4.71 -41.18 -14.21
C ALA A 46 3.78 -42.39 -14.45
N MET A 47 4.34 -43.60 -14.60
CA MET A 47 3.54 -44.83 -14.71
C MET A 47 2.84 -45.20 -13.40
N ALA A 48 3.49 -45.02 -12.25
CA ALA A 48 2.89 -45.26 -10.93
C ALA A 48 1.70 -44.32 -10.65
N GLN A 49 1.83 -43.05 -11.00
CA GLN A 49 0.78 -42.04 -10.82
C GLN A 49 -0.49 -42.36 -11.63
N SER A 50 -0.32 -42.86 -12.87
CA SER A 50 -1.45 -43.27 -13.72
C SER A 50 -2.20 -44.53 -13.23
N ALA A 51 -1.49 -45.45 -12.55
CA ALA A 51 -2.09 -46.67 -12.02
C ALA A 51 -2.93 -46.40 -10.75
N ASN A 52 -2.46 -45.48 -9.89
CA ASN A 52 -3.11 -45.15 -8.64
C ASN A 52 -4.37 -44.28 -8.82
N GLU A 53 -4.33 -43.34 -9.76
CA GLU A 53 -5.52 -42.60 -10.21
C GLU A 53 -6.63 -43.57 -10.69
N SER A 54 -6.24 -44.72 -11.28
CA SER A 54 -7.19 -45.77 -11.67
C SER A 54 -7.81 -46.53 -10.48
N LEU A 55 -7.08 -46.72 -9.38
CA LEU A 55 -7.60 -47.40 -8.18
C LEU A 55 -8.54 -46.51 -7.39
N VAL A 56 -8.17 -45.23 -7.21
CA VAL A 56 -9.02 -44.23 -6.55
C VAL A 56 -10.31 -44.03 -7.33
N LYS A 57 -10.25 -43.94 -8.66
CA LYS A 57 -11.43 -43.85 -9.53
C LYS A 57 -12.35 -45.07 -9.36
N LYS A 58 -11.82 -46.29 -9.40
CA LYS A 58 -12.61 -47.50 -9.14
C LYS A 58 -13.23 -47.51 -7.75
N ALA A 59 -12.48 -47.10 -6.73
CA ALA A 59 -13.01 -47.00 -5.37
C ALA A 59 -14.19 -46.03 -5.31
N ARG A 60 -14.11 -44.87 -5.98
CA ARG A 60 -15.20 -43.89 -6.08
C ARG A 60 -16.44 -44.46 -6.77
N ASP A 61 -16.26 -45.23 -7.84
CA ASP A 61 -17.37 -45.92 -8.51
C ASP A 61 -18.05 -46.91 -7.55
N HIS A 62 -17.27 -47.68 -6.77
CA HIS A 62 -17.82 -48.56 -5.73
C HIS A 62 -18.51 -47.78 -4.59
N ILE A 63 -18.02 -46.60 -4.22
CA ILE A 63 -18.68 -45.71 -3.24
C ILE A 63 -20.03 -45.22 -3.77
N ALA A 64 -20.11 -44.83 -5.04
CA ALA A 64 -21.35 -44.39 -5.70
C ALA A 64 -22.36 -45.54 -5.80
N LEU A 65 -21.88 -46.78 -5.96
CA LEU A 65 -22.69 -48.00 -5.96
C LEU A 65 -23.00 -48.55 -4.56
N PHE A 66 -22.68 -47.81 -3.48
CA PHE A 66 -22.88 -48.23 -2.08
C PHE A 66 -22.13 -49.52 -1.68
N HIS A 67 -21.14 -49.95 -2.46
CA HIS A 67 -20.29 -51.13 -2.21
C HIS A 67 -19.10 -50.79 -1.30
N TYR A 68 -19.39 -50.44 -0.05
CA TYR A 68 -18.43 -49.87 0.89
C TYR A 68 -17.23 -50.77 1.23
N ASP A 69 -17.42 -52.08 1.37
CA ASP A 69 -16.33 -53.00 1.70
C ASP A 69 -15.33 -53.18 0.54
N GLN A 70 -15.85 -53.20 -0.69
CA GLN A 70 -15.04 -53.26 -1.90
C GLN A 70 -14.29 -51.94 -2.13
N ALA A 71 -14.96 -50.81 -1.89
CA ALA A 71 -14.32 -49.50 -1.90
C ALA A 71 -13.18 -49.41 -0.88
N LEU A 72 -13.39 -49.85 0.38
CA LEU A 72 -12.34 -49.86 1.40
C LEU A 72 -11.16 -50.78 1.04
N ALA A 73 -11.41 -51.92 0.42
CA ALA A 73 -10.34 -52.81 -0.06
C ALA A 73 -9.48 -52.13 -1.12
N LEU A 74 -10.11 -51.47 -2.10
CA LEU A 74 -9.42 -50.71 -3.15
C LEU A 74 -8.67 -49.49 -2.58
N LEU A 75 -9.26 -48.78 -1.62
CA LEU A 75 -8.63 -47.64 -0.95
C LEU A 75 -7.43 -48.07 -0.10
N ARG A 76 -7.50 -49.21 0.60
CA ARG A 76 -6.35 -49.77 1.32
C ARG A 76 -5.21 -50.16 0.38
N GLN A 77 -5.52 -50.66 -0.82
CA GLN A 77 -4.52 -50.92 -1.86
C GLN A 77 -3.90 -49.62 -2.38
N ALA A 78 -4.72 -48.59 -2.63
CA ALA A 78 -4.24 -47.27 -3.04
C ALA A 78 -3.32 -46.62 -1.98
N ILE A 79 -3.67 -46.76 -0.69
CA ILE A 79 -2.85 -46.30 0.45
C ILE A 79 -1.50 -47.04 0.52
N GLN A 80 -1.47 -48.35 0.21
CA GLN A 80 -0.22 -49.11 0.19
C GLN A 80 0.70 -48.71 -0.97
N GLN A 81 0.14 -48.25 -2.09
CA GLN A 81 0.90 -47.80 -3.25
C GLN A 81 1.44 -46.38 -3.09
N GLU A 82 0.64 -45.47 -2.55
CA GLU A 82 1.05 -44.08 -2.25
C GLU A 82 0.68 -43.71 -0.80
N PRO A 83 1.58 -43.95 0.17
CA PRO A 83 1.37 -43.59 1.57
C PRO A 83 1.25 -42.09 1.83
N ASP A 84 1.76 -41.26 0.92
CA ASP A 84 1.83 -39.80 1.05
C ASP A 84 0.63 -39.08 0.40
N ASN A 85 -0.25 -39.80 -0.29
CA ASN A 85 -1.44 -39.23 -0.93
C ASN A 85 -2.60 -39.15 0.06
N TRP A 86 -3.13 -37.96 0.35
CA TRP A 86 -4.19 -37.73 1.34
C TRP A 86 -5.58 -38.22 0.90
N GLU A 87 -5.84 -38.27 -0.41
CA GLU A 87 -7.17 -38.50 -0.99
C GLU A 87 -7.72 -39.92 -0.71
N PRO A 88 -6.94 -41.00 -0.84
CA PRO A 88 -7.37 -42.34 -0.41
C PRO A 88 -7.71 -42.44 1.09
N PHE A 89 -6.96 -41.74 1.95
CA PHE A 89 -7.25 -41.70 3.39
C PHE A 89 -8.56 -40.95 3.67
N PHE A 90 -8.79 -39.83 2.98
CA PHE A 90 -10.04 -39.08 3.10
C PHE A 90 -11.25 -39.92 2.67
N LEU A 91 -11.20 -40.53 1.48
CA LEU A 91 -12.27 -41.38 0.97
C LEU A 91 -12.53 -42.57 1.91
N ALA A 92 -11.49 -43.22 2.44
CA ALA A 92 -11.65 -44.32 3.39
C ALA A 92 -12.36 -43.87 4.67
N GLY A 93 -11.98 -42.69 5.18
CA GLY A 93 -12.66 -42.04 6.30
C GLY A 93 -14.14 -41.80 6.02
N THR A 94 -14.50 -41.22 4.87
CA THR A 94 -15.91 -40.96 4.51
C THR A 94 -16.73 -42.23 4.37
N VAL A 95 -16.14 -43.31 3.83
CA VAL A 95 -16.81 -44.62 3.72
C VAL A 95 -17.09 -45.21 5.09
N LEU A 96 -16.12 -45.15 6.00
CA LEU A 96 -16.28 -45.61 7.38
C LEU A 96 -17.34 -44.81 8.15
N LEU A 97 -17.48 -43.51 7.87
CA LEU A 97 -18.58 -42.69 8.40
C LEU A 97 -19.95 -43.16 7.90
N ARG A 98 -20.06 -43.49 6.61
CA ARG A 98 -21.29 -44.08 6.05
C ARG A 98 -21.61 -45.45 6.65
N GLN A 99 -20.59 -46.21 7.04
CA GLN A 99 -20.71 -47.47 7.78
C GLN A 99 -20.96 -47.30 9.29
N LYS A 100 -21.11 -46.06 9.79
CA LYS A 100 -21.30 -45.73 11.22
C LYS A 100 -20.16 -46.22 12.12
N ASN A 101 -18.93 -46.25 11.60
CA ASN A 101 -17.73 -46.55 12.38
C ASN A 101 -16.87 -45.28 12.55
N PRO A 102 -17.25 -44.36 13.46
CA PRO A 102 -16.60 -43.05 13.59
C PRO A 102 -15.16 -43.15 14.15
N ILE A 103 -14.86 -44.18 14.95
CA ILE A 103 -13.55 -44.36 15.60
C ILE A 103 -12.49 -44.74 14.56
N GLU A 104 -12.79 -45.70 13.68
CA GLU A 104 -11.87 -46.02 12.58
C GLU A 104 -11.79 -44.88 11.58
N ALA A 105 -12.92 -44.22 11.27
CA ALA A 105 -12.95 -43.08 10.37
C ALA A 105 -12.03 -41.93 10.85
N GLU A 106 -12.04 -41.62 12.15
CA GLU A 106 -11.15 -40.62 12.75
C GLU A 106 -9.67 -40.92 12.44
N SER A 107 -9.24 -42.17 12.59
CA SER A 107 -7.84 -42.55 12.36
C SER A 107 -7.37 -42.30 10.91
N PHE A 108 -8.25 -42.54 9.93
CA PHE A 108 -7.95 -42.29 8.52
C PHE A 108 -8.01 -40.80 8.19
N LEU A 109 -8.99 -40.07 8.71
CA LEU A 109 -9.13 -38.65 8.45
C LEU A 109 -8.05 -37.80 9.13
N VAL A 110 -7.59 -38.18 10.33
CA VAL A 110 -6.44 -37.52 10.99
C VAL A 110 -5.18 -37.65 10.14
N LYS A 111 -4.93 -38.83 9.56
CA LYS A 111 -3.83 -39.02 8.61
C LYS A 111 -4.02 -38.19 7.35
N ALA A 112 -5.24 -38.15 6.80
CA ALA A 112 -5.55 -37.31 5.65
C ALA A 112 -5.28 -35.81 5.94
N LEU A 113 -5.64 -35.34 7.14
CA LEU A 113 -5.39 -33.96 7.56
C LEU A 113 -3.90 -33.67 7.78
N GLN A 114 -3.13 -34.63 8.29
CA GLN A 114 -1.66 -34.49 8.41
C GLN A 114 -0.99 -34.35 7.04
N LEU A 115 -1.46 -35.12 6.05
CA LEU A 115 -0.94 -35.09 4.69
C LEU A 115 -1.38 -33.84 3.92
N ASN A 116 -2.60 -33.33 4.14
CA ASN A 116 -3.08 -32.06 3.58
C ASN A 116 -3.87 -31.23 4.62
N PRO A 117 -3.19 -30.36 5.40
CA PRO A 117 -3.83 -29.58 6.46
C PRO A 117 -4.77 -28.48 5.97
N LYS A 118 -4.71 -28.10 4.69
CA LYS A 118 -5.49 -26.98 4.13
C LYS A 118 -6.82 -27.41 3.53
N GLU A 119 -7.05 -28.72 3.38
CA GLU A 119 -8.24 -29.25 2.74
C GLU A 119 -9.48 -29.07 3.63
N LEU A 120 -10.43 -28.27 3.15
CA LEU A 120 -11.59 -27.86 3.94
C LEU A 120 -12.52 -29.05 4.23
N ASP A 121 -12.64 -29.99 3.30
CA ASP A 121 -13.56 -31.12 3.45
C ASP A 121 -13.08 -32.12 4.49
N ILE A 122 -11.77 -32.33 4.60
CA ILE A 122 -11.17 -33.16 5.66
C ILE A 122 -11.42 -32.52 7.03
N GLN A 123 -11.21 -31.20 7.13
CA GLN A 123 -11.45 -30.44 8.36
C GLN A 123 -12.92 -30.53 8.79
N LYS A 124 -13.86 -30.29 7.87
CA LYS A 124 -15.31 -30.41 8.12
C LYS A 124 -15.71 -31.82 8.53
N ALA A 125 -15.14 -32.85 7.89
CA ALA A 125 -15.43 -34.24 8.19
C ALA A 125 -14.99 -34.64 9.60
N LEU A 126 -13.77 -34.28 10.01
CA LEU A 126 -13.30 -34.48 11.39
C LEU A 126 -14.09 -33.65 12.40
N GLY A 127 -14.36 -32.38 12.08
CA GLY A 127 -15.20 -31.52 12.91
C GLY A 127 -16.56 -32.16 13.19
N ALA A 128 -17.22 -32.70 12.17
CA ALA A 128 -18.51 -33.38 12.29
C ALA A 128 -18.46 -34.62 13.21
N ILE A 129 -17.39 -35.44 13.12
CA ILE A 129 -17.19 -36.59 14.01
C ILE A 129 -17.15 -36.13 15.47
N TYR A 130 -16.28 -35.17 15.76
CA TYR A 130 -16.10 -34.69 17.13
C TYR A 130 -17.33 -33.97 17.67
N ILE A 131 -18.09 -33.27 16.84
CA ILE A 131 -19.38 -32.67 17.22
C ILE A 131 -20.39 -33.74 17.60
N ASN A 132 -20.49 -34.83 16.83
CA ASN A 132 -21.41 -35.92 17.15
C ASN A 132 -21.00 -36.62 18.46
N LEU A 133 -19.71 -36.86 18.66
CA LEU A 133 -19.19 -37.38 19.93
C LEU A 133 -19.46 -36.42 21.10
N ALA A 134 -19.34 -35.10 20.88
CA ALA A 134 -19.69 -34.11 21.88
C ALA A 134 -21.17 -34.15 22.24
N LYS A 135 -22.07 -34.27 21.26
CA LYS A 135 -23.51 -34.44 21.47
C LYS A 135 -23.82 -35.72 22.25
N ASP A 136 -23.16 -36.83 21.91
CA ASP A 136 -23.33 -38.10 22.63
C ASP A 136 -22.87 -37.96 24.09
N SER A 137 -21.73 -37.31 24.34
CA SER A 137 -21.28 -36.98 25.70
C SER A 137 -22.21 -36.03 26.44
N GLN A 138 -22.82 -35.05 25.74
CA GLN A 138 -23.82 -34.15 26.31
C GLN A 138 -25.07 -34.93 26.75
N ASN A 139 -25.59 -35.80 25.88
CA ASN A 139 -26.74 -36.67 26.16
C ASN A 139 -26.44 -37.66 27.30
N ALA A 140 -25.19 -38.09 27.44
CA ALA A 140 -24.72 -38.94 28.53
C ALA A 140 -24.49 -38.17 29.85
N GLY A 141 -24.72 -36.86 29.89
CA GLY A 141 -24.52 -36.03 31.09
C GLY A 141 -23.05 -35.82 31.47
N LYS A 142 -22.13 -35.89 30.50
CA LYS A 142 -20.68 -35.77 30.69
C LYS A 142 -20.12 -34.47 30.08
N PRO A 143 -20.23 -33.32 30.77
CA PRO A 143 -19.86 -32.02 30.23
C PRO A 143 -18.34 -31.85 29.99
N SER A 144 -17.49 -32.58 30.73
CA SER A 144 -16.03 -32.54 30.54
C SER A 144 -15.61 -33.20 29.22
N GLU A 145 -16.11 -34.41 28.94
CA GLU A 145 -15.88 -35.13 27.68
C GLU A 145 -16.45 -34.34 26.50
N MET A 146 -17.65 -33.75 26.66
CA MET A 146 -18.25 -32.87 25.65
C MET A 146 -17.32 -31.70 25.29
N ASN A 147 -16.78 -30.98 26.28
CA ASN A 147 -15.87 -29.85 26.02
C ASN A 147 -14.55 -30.31 25.39
N GLU A 148 -14.05 -31.50 25.72
CA GLU A 148 -12.87 -32.07 25.07
C GLU A 148 -13.13 -32.36 23.59
N TYR A 149 -14.27 -32.96 23.26
CA TYR A 149 -14.66 -33.21 21.87
C TYR A 149 -14.94 -31.92 21.10
N LEU A 150 -15.60 -30.93 21.71
CA LEU A 150 -15.76 -29.61 21.09
C LEU A 150 -14.41 -28.93 20.83
N HIS A 151 -13.44 -29.07 21.74
CA HIS A 151 -12.08 -28.55 21.53
C HIS A 151 -11.37 -29.25 20.37
N LYS A 152 -11.48 -30.58 20.27
CA LYS A 152 -10.99 -31.34 19.12
C LYS A 152 -11.68 -30.91 17.82
N ALA A 153 -12.99 -30.66 17.84
CA ALA A 153 -13.74 -30.16 16.70
C ALA A 153 -13.24 -28.78 16.24
N CYS A 154 -13.04 -27.84 17.17
CA CYS A 154 -12.51 -26.50 16.91
C CYS A 154 -11.09 -26.53 16.32
N ARG A 155 -10.23 -27.44 16.77
CA ARG A 155 -8.88 -27.59 16.22
C ARG A 155 -8.85 -28.29 14.86
N ALA A 156 -9.75 -29.25 14.64
CA ALA A 156 -9.90 -29.91 13.35
C ALA A 156 -10.52 -28.97 12.30
N TYR A 157 -11.49 -28.14 12.70
CA TYR A 157 -12.16 -27.17 11.85
C TYR A 157 -12.19 -25.77 12.49
N PRO A 158 -11.09 -25.00 12.37
CA PRO A 158 -11.02 -23.65 12.93
C PRO A 158 -12.07 -22.67 12.35
N GLY A 159 -12.60 -22.95 11.16
CA GLY A 159 -13.66 -22.20 10.49
C GLY A 159 -15.05 -22.35 11.13
N GLY A 160 -15.22 -23.25 12.10
CA GLY A 160 -16.49 -23.49 12.79
C GLY A 160 -16.79 -22.46 13.87
N THR A 161 -17.19 -21.24 13.48
CA THR A 161 -17.33 -20.09 14.39
C THR A 161 -18.38 -20.27 15.48
N GLN A 162 -19.49 -20.97 15.17
CA GLN A 162 -20.50 -21.35 16.16
C GLN A 162 -19.95 -22.31 17.22
N ILE A 163 -19.11 -23.27 16.83
CA ILE A 163 -18.51 -24.27 17.73
C ILE A 163 -17.56 -23.56 18.71
N TRP A 164 -16.75 -22.64 18.19
CA TRP A 164 -15.89 -21.77 19.00
C TRP A 164 -16.70 -20.99 20.02
N GLN A 165 -17.80 -20.35 19.62
CA GLN A 165 -18.65 -19.62 20.55
C GLN A 165 -19.14 -20.52 21.69
N THR A 166 -19.71 -21.69 21.37
CA THR A 166 -20.24 -22.62 22.38
C THR A 166 -19.16 -23.14 23.33
N LEU A 167 -17.99 -23.52 22.80
CA LEU A 167 -16.86 -23.98 23.61
C LEU A 167 -16.36 -22.91 24.57
N LEU A 168 -16.20 -21.68 24.07
CA LEU A 168 -15.72 -20.55 24.87
C LEU A 168 -16.72 -20.14 25.95
N GLU A 169 -18.03 -20.19 25.67
CA GLU A 169 -19.07 -19.95 26.67
C GLU A 169 -19.05 -21.00 27.78
N ASN A 170 -18.81 -22.26 27.44
CA ASN A 170 -18.71 -23.35 28.42
C ASN A 170 -17.46 -23.19 29.30
N TRP A 171 -16.29 -22.93 28.70
CA TRP A 171 -15.08 -22.64 29.45
C TRP A 171 -15.21 -21.39 30.32
N TRP A 172 -15.91 -20.37 29.83
CA TRP A 172 -16.20 -19.17 30.61
C TRP A 172 -17.03 -19.47 31.86
N ARG A 173 -18.09 -20.27 31.72
CA ARG A 173 -18.93 -20.72 32.84
C ARG A 173 -18.15 -21.57 33.85
N ASN A 174 -17.19 -22.36 33.38
CA ASN A 174 -16.34 -23.21 34.21
C ASN A 174 -15.12 -22.49 34.82
N ASN A 175 -14.95 -21.19 34.60
CA ASN A 175 -13.77 -20.41 35.00
C ASN A 175 -12.44 -20.87 34.36
N GLU A 176 -12.47 -21.49 33.18
CA GLU A 176 -11.30 -21.99 32.44
C GLU A 176 -10.70 -20.91 31.52
N PHE A 177 -10.41 -19.72 32.05
CA PHE A 177 -9.99 -18.54 31.27
C PHE A 177 -8.65 -18.71 30.54
N GLU A 178 -7.73 -19.48 31.11
CA GLU A 178 -6.43 -19.75 30.48
C GLU A 178 -6.56 -20.47 29.14
N LYS A 179 -7.49 -21.43 29.04
CA LYS A 179 -7.75 -22.14 27.78
C LYS A 179 -8.33 -21.22 26.72
N ILE A 180 -9.23 -20.31 27.12
CA ILE A 180 -9.82 -19.29 26.24
C ILE A 180 -8.72 -18.42 25.61
N LYS A 181 -7.77 -17.93 26.41
CA LYS A 181 -6.68 -17.08 25.91
C LYS A 181 -5.76 -17.81 24.93
N GLN A 182 -5.41 -19.06 25.22
CA GLN A 182 -4.50 -19.86 24.39
C GLN A 182 -5.05 -20.09 22.98
N GLU A 183 -6.36 -20.19 22.82
CA GLU A 183 -7.00 -20.49 21.55
C GLU A 183 -7.37 -19.23 20.73
N GLY A 184 -7.29 -18.03 21.31
CA GLY A 184 -7.68 -16.77 20.66
C GLY A 184 -6.97 -16.52 19.32
N ASP A 185 -5.66 -16.80 19.24
CA ASP A 185 -4.88 -16.64 18.00
C ASP A 185 -5.26 -17.66 16.92
N LEU A 186 -5.68 -18.86 17.32
CA LEU A 186 -6.14 -19.89 16.37
C LEU A 186 -7.47 -19.48 15.74
N ILE A 187 -8.39 -18.91 16.52
CA ILE A 187 -9.67 -18.37 16.03
C ILE A 187 -9.42 -17.29 14.98
N VAL A 188 -8.53 -16.34 15.26
CA VAL A 188 -8.21 -15.25 14.33
C VAL A 188 -7.57 -15.77 13.04
N LYS A 189 -6.62 -16.71 13.13
CA LYS A 189 -5.93 -17.28 11.95
C LYS A 189 -6.82 -18.19 11.12
N GLY A 190 -7.72 -18.94 11.76
CA GLY A 190 -8.61 -19.90 11.12
C GLY A 190 -9.78 -19.27 10.35
N ASN A 191 -10.11 -18.01 10.62
CA ASN A 191 -11.32 -17.34 10.13
C ASN A 191 -11.04 -16.10 9.28
N THR A 192 -9.96 -16.11 8.50
CA THR A 192 -9.59 -14.99 7.59
C THR A 192 -10.71 -14.65 6.60
N ILE A 193 -11.34 -15.68 6.03
CA ILE A 193 -12.46 -15.54 5.08
C ILE A 193 -13.67 -14.85 5.75
N ALA A 194 -14.01 -15.22 6.98
CA ALA A 194 -15.12 -14.61 7.72
C ALA A 194 -14.85 -13.13 8.02
N PHE A 195 -13.60 -12.74 8.32
CA PHE A 195 -13.22 -11.33 8.45
C PHE A 195 -13.32 -10.54 7.15
N GLU A 196 -13.09 -11.16 5.99
CA GLU A 196 -13.25 -10.51 4.68
C GLU A 196 -14.72 -10.32 4.32
N GLN A 197 -15.56 -11.31 4.63
CA GLN A 197 -17.01 -11.27 4.41
C GLN A 197 -17.67 -10.25 5.33
N GLY A 198 -17.26 -10.19 6.60
CA GLY A 198 -17.67 -9.16 7.55
C GLY A 198 -19.01 -9.43 8.24
N ASP A 199 -19.67 -10.56 7.98
CA ASP A 199 -21.03 -10.87 8.45
C ASP A 199 -21.08 -12.21 9.22
N ASP A 200 -20.35 -12.32 10.33
CA ASP A 200 -20.36 -13.51 11.20
C ASP A 200 -20.53 -13.14 12.68
N LYS A 201 -21.77 -13.24 13.18
CA LYS A 201 -22.14 -12.93 14.56
C LYS A 201 -21.42 -13.82 15.57
N SER A 202 -21.28 -15.11 15.27
CA SER A 202 -20.73 -16.10 16.20
C SER A 202 -19.23 -15.92 16.39
N LEU A 203 -18.51 -15.60 15.32
CA LEU A 203 -17.11 -15.20 15.38
C LEU A 203 -16.91 -13.93 16.21
N GLN A 204 -17.79 -12.94 16.02
CA GLN A 204 -17.73 -11.70 16.80
C GLN A 204 -17.89 -12.00 18.30
N ASN A 205 -18.89 -12.80 18.67
CA ASN A 205 -19.13 -13.22 20.06
C ASN A 205 -17.95 -14.02 20.64
N ALA A 206 -17.40 -14.96 19.89
CA ALA A 206 -16.23 -15.74 20.31
C ALA A 206 -15.04 -14.83 20.66
N LEU A 207 -14.72 -13.85 19.80
CA LEU A 207 -13.63 -12.90 20.03
C LEU A 207 -13.91 -11.95 21.20
N VAL A 208 -15.17 -11.55 21.41
CA VAL A 208 -15.59 -10.79 22.60
C VAL A 208 -15.33 -11.61 23.87
N ILE A 209 -15.60 -12.93 23.89
CA ILE A 209 -15.31 -13.80 25.04
C ILE A 209 -13.80 -13.92 25.29
N VAL A 210 -12.99 -14.06 24.23
CA VAL A 210 -11.52 -14.05 24.36
C VAL A 210 -11.04 -12.72 24.95
N ALA A 211 -11.56 -11.59 24.47
CA ALA A 211 -11.23 -10.28 25.02
C ALA A 211 -11.60 -10.15 26.50
N LYS A 212 -12.76 -10.67 26.91
CA LYS A 212 -13.20 -10.69 28.32
C LYS A 212 -12.23 -11.47 29.21
N ALA A 213 -11.68 -12.57 28.71
CA ALA A 213 -10.72 -13.38 29.46
C ALA A 213 -9.42 -12.59 29.72
N HIS A 214 -8.88 -11.92 28.70
CA HIS A 214 -7.72 -11.02 28.85
C HIS A 214 -8.02 -9.84 29.78
N TYR A 215 -9.20 -9.21 29.63
CA TYR A 215 -9.59 -8.07 30.46
C TYR A 215 -9.67 -8.41 31.95
N ARG A 216 -10.19 -9.60 32.30
CA ARG A 216 -10.31 -10.07 33.69
C ARG A 216 -8.96 -10.16 34.40
N GLU A 217 -7.89 -10.46 33.67
CA GLU A 217 -6.52 -10.56 34.21
C GLU A 217 -5.75 -9.24 34.14
N SER A 218 -6.42 -8.13 33.82
CA SER A 218 -5.80 -6.82 33.59
C SER A 218 -4.85 -6.79 32.38
N ASP A 219 -4.93 -7.75 31.47
CA ASP A 219 -4.25 -7.70 30.17
C ASP A 219 -5.10 -6.89 29.16
N HIS A 220 -5.06 -5.57 29.32
CA HIS A 220 -5.83 -4.65 28.48
C HIS A 220 -5.37 -4.63 27.02
N ALA A 221 -4.08 -4.88 26.77
CA ALA A 221 -3.52 -4.92 25.41
C ALA A 221 -4.01 -6.16 24.66
N GLY A 222 -4.03 -7.33 25.32
CA GLY A 222 -4.63 -8.55 24.79
C GLY A 222 -6.13 -8.36 24.53
N ALA A 223 -6.86 -7.75 25.47
CA ALA A 223 -8.29 -7.48 25.30
C ALA A 223 -8.56 -6.57 24.09
N GLU A 224 -7.80 -5.48 23.93
CA GLU A 224 -7.95 -4.56 22.80
C GLU A 224 -7.64 -5.23 21.45
N LYS A 225 -6.62 -6.09 21.38
CA LYS A 225 -6.29 -6.88 20.18
C LYS A 225 -7.48 -7.70 19.68
N TYR A 226 -8.20 -8.39 20.58
CA TYR A 226 -9.35 -9.20 20.16
C TYR A 226 -10.63 -8.37 19.95
N LEU A 227 -10.83 -7.28 20.69
CA LEU A 227 -11.95 -6.36 20.44
C LEU A 227 -11.81 -5.63 19.10
N THR A 228 -10.59 -5.27 18.70
CA THR A 228 -10.33 -4.69 17.37
C THR A 228 -10.56 -5.70 16.26
N ALA A 229 -10.17 -6.97 16.46
CA ALA A 229 -10.52 -8.06 15.54
C ALA A 229 -12.05 -8.25 15.44
N ALA A 230 -12.77 -8.29 16.57
CA ALA A 230 -14.22 -8.40 16.62
C ALA A 230 -14.92 -7.21 15.93
N ALA A 231 -14.38 -6.00 16.04
CA ALA A 231 -14.91 -4.80 15.41
C ALA A 231 -14.79 -4.77 13.88
N ARG A 232 -14.02 -5.68 13.27
CA ARG A 232 -13.98 -5.85 11.80
C ARG A 232 -15.28 -6.44 11.27
N ILE A 233 -16.04 -7.12 12.12
CA ILE A 233 -17.31 -7.77 11.78
C ILE A 233 -18.45 -6.75 11.98
N ARG A 234 -19.29 -6.60 10.96
CA ARG A 234 -20.35 -5.59 10.86
C ARG A 234 -21.67 -6.06 11.47
N HIS A 235 -21.59 -6.60 12.69
CA HIS A 235 -22.77 -6.94 13.48
C HIS A 235 -22.85 -6.04 14.72
N ALA A 236 -24.05 -5.57 15.04
CA ALA A 236 -24.28 -4.74 16.23
C ALA A 236 -24.10 -5.58 17.50
N ASN A 237 -23.16 -5.20 18.36
CA ASN A 237 -22.86 -5.92 19.59
C ASN A 237 -22.61 -4.92 20.73
N ASP A 238 -23.58 -4.79 21.62
CA ASP A 238 -23.54 -3.83 22.72
C ASP A 238 -22.39 -4.12 23.71
N GLU A 239 -22.08 -5.40 23.95
CA GLU A 239 -20.97 -5.79 24.83
C GLU A 239 -19.61 -5.36 24.26
N LEU A 240 -19.42 -5.51 22.94
CA LEU A 240 -18.21 -5.04 22.25
C LEU A 240 -18.03 -3.53 22.42
N PHE A 241 -19.09 -2.74 22.23
CA PHE A 241 -19.01 -1.29 22.38
C PHE A 241 -18.78 -0.86 23.84
N ALA A 242 -19.45 -1.52 24.79
CA ALA A 242 -19.28 -1.25 26.22
C ALA A 242 -17.83 -1.49 26.66
N MET A 243 -17.25 -2.66 26.35
CA MET A 243 -15.87 -2.97 26.73
C MET A 243 -14.85 -2.07 26.06
N ARG A 244 -15.00 -1.76 24.76
CA ARG A 244 -14.09 -0.83 24.08
C ARG A 244 -14.13 0.56 24.71
N ARG A 245 -15.30 1.00 25.18
CA ARG A 245 -15.46 2.26 25.90
C ARG A 245 -14.79 2.20 27.27
N GLU A 246 -14.98 1.13 28.03
CA GLU A 246 -14.35 0.95 29.34
C GLU A 246 -12.82 0.95 29.26
N ILE A 247 -12.24 0.16 28.35
CA ILE A 247 -10.79 0.13 28.12
C ILE A 247 -10.27 1.51 27.72
N ARG A 248 -10.98 2.22 26.82
CA ARG A 248 -10.59 3.57 26.43
C ARG A 248 -10.63 4.55 27.60
N ASN A 249 -11.72 4.56 28.37
CA ASN A 249 -11.85 5.44 29.54
C ASN A 249 -10.72 5.19 30.55
N MET A 250 -10.39 3.93 30.80
CA MET A 250 -9.32 3.55 31.71
C MET A 250 -7.93 3.98 31.17
N VAL A 251 -7.70 3.80 29.87
CA VAL A 251 -6.47 4.27 29.19
C VAL A 251 -6.34 5.79 29.30
N GLU A 252 -7.42 6.53 29.01
CA GLU A 252 -7.47 8.00 29.14
C GLU A 252 -7.27 8.44 30.60
N GLU A 253 -7.86 7.75 31.58
CA GLU A 253 -7.68 8.04 33.00
C GLU A 253 -6.23 7.78 33.46
N ASN A 254 -5.61 6.70 33.02
CA ASN A 254 -4.21 6.37 33.34
C ASN A 254 -3.23 7.36 32.72
N LEU A 255 -3.48 7.77 31.48
CA LEU A 255 -2.73 8.84 30.81
C LEU A 255 -2.88 10.17 31.56
N ARG A 256 -4.11 10.51 31.97
CA ARG A 256 -4.36 11.73 32.75
C ARG A 256 -3.59 11.72 34.07
N LYS A 257 -3.63 10.60 34.81
CA LYS A 257 -2.89 10.44 36.08
C LYS A 257 -1.38 10.60 35.90
N THR A 258 -0.81 10.09 34.82
CA THR A 258 0.63 10.23 34.52
C THR A 258 1.00 11.66 34.15
N VAL A 259 0.20 12.34 33.33
CA VAL A 259 0.39 13.76 33.02
C VAL A 259 0.24 14.63 34.29
N ASP A 260 -0.75 14.36 35.13
CA ASP A 260 -0.95 15.06 36.41
C ASP A 260 0.24 14.84 37.37
N ALA A 261 0.80 13.63 37.42
CA ALA A 261 2.01 13.33 38.19
C ALA A 261 3.24 14.09 37.65
N ALA A 262 3.41 14.17 36.32
CA ALA A 262 4.47 14.95 35.73
C ALA A 262 4.34 16.45 36.04
N ASN A 263 3.12 17.00 35.96
CA ASN A 263 2.81 18.37 36.34
C ASN A 263 3.10 18.65 37.82
N LYS A 264 2.91 17.65 38.69
CA LYS A 264 3.30 17.73 40.10
C LYS A 264 4.82 17.84 40.26
N TYR A 265 5.60 16.98 39.60
CA TYR A 265 7.06 17.05 39.63
C TYR A 265 7.60 18.36 39.06
N TYR A 266 6.97 18.88 38.00
CA TYR A 266 7.28 20.18 37.44
C TYR A 266 7.08 21.32 38.46
N LYS A 267 5.95 21.33 39.18
CA LYS A 267 5.67 22.31 40.25
C LYS A 267 6.64 22.20 41.44
N GLU A 268 7.10 20.99 41.74
CA GLU A 268 8.12 20.74 42.77
C GLU A 268 9.54 21.15 42.32
N GLY A 269 9.73 21.57 41.07
CA GLY A 269 11.03 21.96 40.50
C GLY A 269 11.91 20.76 40.12
N ASN A 270 11.37 19.55 40.09
CA ASN A 270 12.08 18.34 39.68
C ASN A 270 11.90 18.09 38.18
N TYR A 271 12.58 18.92 37.37
CA TYR A 271 12.44 18.91 35.91
C TYR A 271 12.81 17.57 35.27
N GLY A 272 13.86 16.89 35.76
CA GLY A 272 14.27 15.59 35.24
C GLY A 272 13.19 14.53 35.37
N LYS A 273 12.60 14.39 36.57
CA LYS A 273 11.49 13.44 36.79
C LYS A 273 10.23 13.83 36.02
N ALA A 274 9.94 15.14 35.90
CA ALA A 274 8.80 15.61 35.12
C ALA A 274 8.93 15.23 33.64
N LEU A 275 10.10 15.42 33.03
CA LEU A 275 10.38 15.06 31.65
C LEU A 275 10.32 13.55 31.42
N GLU A 276 10.92 12.76 32.31
CA GLU A 276 10.85 11.29 32.25
C GLU A 276 9.39 10.80 32.31
N THR A 277 8.59 11.36 33.22
CA THR A 277 7.17 11.01 33.36
C THR A 277 6.35 11.42 32.14
N LEU A 278 6.63 12.58 31.52
CA LEU A 278 5.97 12.99 30.26
C LEU A 278 6.40 12.14 29.08
N GLN A 279 7.66 11.70 29.01
CA GLN A 279 8.10 10.76 27.97
C GLN A 279 7.39 9.40 28.09
N VAL A 280 7.12 8.94 29.32
CA VAL A 280 6.29 7.76 29.57
C VAL A 280 4.86 8.02 29.09
N ALA A 281 4.26 9.15 29.48
CA ALA A 281 2.91 9.53 29.05
C ALA A 281 2.77 9.63 27.52
N ASN A 282 3.79 10.15 26.82
CA ASN A 282 3.81 10.28 25.36
C ASN A 282 3.79 8.92 24.63
N LYS A 283 4.22 7.84 25.30
CA LYS A 283 4.21 6.47 24.76
C LYS A 283 2.93 5.70 25.10
N MET A 284 2.04 6.26 25.93
CA MET A 284 0.80 5.60 26.32
C MET A 284 -0.26 5.71 25.21
N PRO A 285 -1.13 4.71 25.04
CA PRO A 285 -2.24 4.80 24.11
C PRO A 285 -3.18 5.97 24.49
N GLY A 286 -3.72 6.67 23.49
CA GLY A 286 -4.54 7.87 23.70
C GLY A 286 -3.75 9.15 24.00
N ALA A 287 -2.41 9.09 24.04
CA ALA A 287 -1.56 10.27 24.15
C ALA A 287 -1.83 11.24 23.00
N LYS A 288 -1.84 12.54 23.32
CA LYS A 288 -1.85 13.63 22.34
C LYS A 288 -0.41 14.14 22.20
N PRO A 289 0.35 13.68 21.20
CA PRO A 289 1.79 13.93 21.17
C PRO A 289 2.12 15.41 21.04
N THR A 290 1.25 16.20 20.41
CA THR A 290 1.41 17.65 20.28
C THR A 290 1.31 18.36 21.63
N GLU A 291 0.23 18.13 22.39
CA GLU A 291 0.03 18.75 23.71
C GLU A 291 1.14 18.32 24.70
N ILE A 292 1.58 17.06 24.64
CA ILE A 292 2.65 16.55 25.48
C ILE A 292 4.02 17.11 25.05
N ALA A 293 4.28 17.24 23.76
CA ALA A 293 5.52 17.83 23.25
C ALA A 293 5.64 19.32 23.61
N GLU A 294 4.54 20.08 23.53
CA GLU A 294 4.50 21.48 23.98
C GLU A 294 4.83 21.60 25.48
N LEU A 295 4.31 20.69 26.31
CA LEU A 295 4.65 20.63 27.73
C LEU A 295 6.12 20.25 27.95
N ILE A 296 6.65 19.28 27.22
CA ILE A 296 8.08 18.88 27.28
C ILE A 296 8.97 20.07 26.91
N GLU A 297 8.70 20.73 25.78
CA GLU A 297 9.47 21.87 25.30
C GLU A 297 9.46 23.02 26.31
N LYS A 298 8.30 23.32 26.90
CA LYS A 298 8.18 24.33 27.95
C LYS A 298 9.06 23.99 29.16
N ILE A 299 9.01 22.73 29.62
CA ILE A 299 9.78 22.27 30.78
C ILE A 299 11.28 22.28 30.49
N GLU A 300 11.71 21.87 29.29
CA GLU A 300 13.11 21.89 28.85
C GLU A 300 13.66 23.32 28.75
N LYS A 301 12.88 24.26 28.22
CA LYS A 301 13.23 25.69 28.17
C LYS A 301 13.42 26.26 29.58
N GLU A 302 12.52 25.97 30.51
CA GLU A 302 12.65 26.45 31.89
C GLU A 302 13.83 25.79 32.64
N ALA A 303 14.07 24.50 32.41
CA ALA A 303 15.19 23.77 33.02
C ALA A 303 16.55 24.29 32.52
N SER A 304 16.69 24.49 31.20
CA SER A 304 17.91 25.02 30.58
C SER A 304 18.19 26.47 30.97
N LEU A 305 17.14 27.30 31.10
CA LEU A 305 17.26 28.66 31.63
C LEU A 305 17.81 28.65 33.07
N LYS A 306 17.24 27.82 33.95
CA LYS A 306 17.72 27.68 35.33
C LYS A 306 19.16 27.19 35.42
N GLN A 307 19.54 26.22 34.58
CA GLN A 307 20.92 25.72 34.53
C GLN A 307 21.90 26.81 34.06
N SER A 308 21.52 27.57 33.03
CA SER A 308 22.32 28.67 32.51
C SER A 308 22.51 29.77 33.55
N LEU A 309 21.44 30.13 34.27
CA LEU A 309 21.50 31.11 35.36
C LEU A 309 22.42 30.65 36.50
N ALA A 310 22.36 29.37 36.89
CA ALA A 310 23.25 28.83 37.92
C ALA A 310 24.73 28.90 37.52
N ALA A 311 25.06 28.55 36.26
CA ALA A 311 26.43 28.65 35.73
C ALA A 311 26.93 30.10 35.67
N ILE A 312 26.06 31.06 35.31
CA ILE A 312 26.39 32.48 35.33
C ILE A 312 26.64 32.96 36.77
N ASP A 313 25.79 32.54 37.72
CA ASP A 313 25.95 32.88 39.15
C ASP A 313 27.23 32.27 39.75
N ASP A 314 27.70 31.11 39.27
CA ASP A 314 29.01 30.54 39.62
C ASP A 314 30.18 31.38 39.08
N LEU A 315 30.11 31.83 37.81
CA LEU A 315 31.14 32.69 37.21
C LEU A 315 31.24 34.06 37.88
N ILE A 316 30.09 34.63 38.26
CA ILE A 316 30.04 35.88 39.03
C ILE A 316 30.69 35.68 40.41
N ARG A 317 30.45 34.55 41.07
CA ARG A 317 31.10 34.20 42.36
C ARG A 317 32.61 33.98 42.20
N ALA A 318 33.06 33.50 41.05
CA ALA A 318 34.48 33.32 40.73
C ALA A 318 35.19 34.62 40.25
N GLU A 319 34.53 35.78 40.30
CA GLU A 319 35.04 37.08 39.82
C GLU A 319 35.41 37.14 38.33
N LYS A 320 34.94 36.19 37.53
CA LYS A 320 35.16 36.12 36.08
C LYS A 320 34.08 36.91 35.32
N PHE A 321 34.07 38.22 35.49
CA PHE A 321 32.97 39.07 35.01
C PHE A 321 32.85 39.17 33.48
N GLU A 322 33.96 39.06 32.73
CA GLU A 322 33.95 39.06 31.26
C GLU A 322 33.32 37.76 30.72
N GLU A 323 33.75 36.59 31.22
CA GLU A 323 33.17 35.28 30.87
C GLU A 323 31.69 35.18 31.28
N ALA A 324 31.33 35.71 32.46
CA ALA A 324 29.94 35.76 32.93
C ALA A 324 29.05 36.65 32.02
N LEU A 325 29.59 37.76 31.50
CA LEU A 325 28.84 38.67 30.64
C LEU A 325 28.60 38.08 29.24
N GLU A 326 29.56 37.33 28.73
CA GLU A 326 29.42 36.56 27.50
C GLU A 326 28.34 35.47 27.64
N LYS A 327 28.42 34.65 28.70
CA LYS A 327 27.41 33.62 29.00
C LYS A 327 26.01 34.19 29.22
N LEU A 328 25.92 35.37 29.82
CA LEU A 328 24.65 36.07 30.03
C LEU A 328 24.08 36.64 28.71
N ASN A 329 24.94 37.07 27.78
CA ASN A 329 24.53 37.45 26.43
C ASN A 329 24.05 36.25 25.61
N GLU A 330 24.75 35.11 25.70
CA GLU A 330 24.31 33.83 25.11
C GLU A 330 22.94 33.40 25.64
N ALA A 331 22.73 33.52 26.95
CA ALA A 331 21.43 33.24 27.58
C ALA A 331 20.34 34.21 27.10
N MET A 332 20.63 35.51 26.95
CA MET A 332 19.67 36.48 26.41
C MET A 332 19.32 36.21 24.94
N ALA A 333 20.27 35.76 24.13
CA ALA A 333 20.01 35.36 22.75
C ALA A 333 19.14 34.09 22.67
N SER A 334 19.32 33.17 23.62
CA SER A 334 18.55 31.92 23.72
C SER A 334 17.16 32.11 24.34
N PHE A 335 16.99 33.12 25.21
CA PHE A 335 15.76 33.42 25.95
C PHE A 335 15.42 34.92 25.89
N PRO A 336 15.01 35.45 24.72
CA PRO A 336 14.79 36.89 24.52
C PRO A 336 13.60 37.46 25.30
N GLU A 337 12.65 36.62 25.74
CA GLU A 337 11.44 37.05 26.46
C GLU A 337 11.66 37.25 27.98
N ASP A 338 12.80 36.85 28.54
CA ASP A 338 13.07 36.98 29.97
C ASP A 338 13.63 38.37 30.33
N GLU A 339 12.79 39.23 30.91
CA GLU A 339 13.19 40.57 31.38
C GLU A 339 14.26 40.53 32.49
N GLY A 340 14.31 39.42 33.24
CA GLY A 340 15.27 39.19 34.32
C GLY A 340 16.71 39.16 33.81
N LEU A 341 16.98 38.49 32.68
CA LEU A 341 18.28 38.41 32.03
C LEU A 341 18.79 39.79 31.57
N ALA A 342 17.94 40.59 30.93
CA ALA A 342 18.31 41.93 30.48
C ALA A 342 18.71 42.85 31.64
N SER A 343 18.00 42.74 32.77
CA SER A 343 18.32 43.51 33.98
C SER A 343 19.67 43.09 34.59
N ARG A 344 19.99 41.79 34.59
CA ARG A 344 21.27 41.24 35.06
C ARG A 344 22.41 41.68 34.14
N TYR A 345 22.20 41.66 32.82
CA TYR A 345 23.21 42.04 31.83
C TYR A 345 23.61 43.50 31.97
N LYS A 346 22.63 44.40 32.09
CA LYS A 346 22.90 45.82 32.31
C LYS A 346 23.75 46.08 33.56
N LYS A 347 23.45 45.38 34.67
CA LYS A 347 24.23 45.51 35.92
C LYS A 347 25.66 45.02 35.76
N LEU A 348 25.87 43.90 35.06
CA LEU A 348 27.19 43.32 34.86
C LEU A 348 28.04 44.11 33.84
N SER A 349 27.43 44.60 32.75
CA SER A 349 28.09 45.44 31.73
C SER A 349 28.70 46.70 32.32
N VAL A 350 27.95 47.43 33.14
CA VAL A 350 28.48 48.62 33.83
C VAL A 350 29.73 48.30 34.66
N ARG A 351 29.80 47.10 35.26
CA ARG A 351 30.93 46.66 36.06
C ARG A 351 32.14 46.29 35.18
N VAL A 352 31.92 45.62 34.06
CA VAL A 352 32.98 45.27 33.09
C VAL A 352 33.56 46.53 32.41
N ASP A 353 32.70 47.47 31.98
CA ASP A 353 33.13 48.71 31.33
C ASP A 353 34.05 49.54 32.24
N LYS A 354 33.77 49.57 33.55
CA LYS A 354 34.62 50.23 34.53
C LYS A 354 36.01 49.60 34.61
N ILE A 355 36.10 48.27 34.61
CA ILE A 355 37.37 47.51 34.64
C ILE A 355 38.17 47.75 33.34
N GLN A 356 37.51 47.76 32.18
CA GLN A 356 38.16 48.00 30.90
C GLN A 356 38.67 49.45 30.75
N ALA A 357 37.92 50.44 31.22
CA ALA A 357 38.34 51.84 31.20
C ALA A 357 39.60 52.09 32.04
N GLU A 358 39.80 51.36 33.14
CA GLU A 358 41.01 51.44 33.96
C GLU A 358 42.22 50.80 33.26
N LYS A 359 42.05 49.64 32.61
CA LYS A 359 43.11 49.00 31.79
C LYS A 359 43.52 49.87 30.60
N ALA A 360 42.56 50.49 29.90
CA ALA A 360 42.81 51.33 28.73
C ALA A 360 43.64 52.58 29.05
N LYS A 361 43.41 53.20 30.24
CA LYS A 361 44.21 54.33 30.72
C LYS A 361 45.68 53.97 30.94
N GLN A 362 45.97 52.76 31.41
CA GLN A 362 47.35 52.28 31.61
C GLN A 362 48.07 52.03 30.28
N ASN A 363 47.38 51.47 29.28
CA ASN A 363 47.96 51.16 27.98
C ASN A 363 48.23 52.40 27.11
N PHE A 364 47.39 53.43 27.20
CA PHE A 364 47.55 54.66 26.42
C PHE A 364 48.86 55.40 26.75
N ALA A 365 49.23 55.45 28.03
CA ALA A 365 50.46 56.12 28.49
C ALA A 365 51.76 55.49 27.94
N GLN A 366 51.79 54.18 27.71
CA GLN A 366 52.98 53.48 27.19
C GLN A 366 53.17 53.65 25.67
N ILE A 367 52.11 53.99 24.93
CA ILE A 367 52.13 54.09 23.46
C ILE A 367 52.64 55.47 23.01
N GLU A 368 52.37 56.51 23.78
CA GLU A 368 52.69 57.90 23.42
C GLU A 368 54.20 58.19 23.45
N GLU A 369 54.93 57.59 24.38
CA GLU A 369 56.39 57.76 24.53
C GLU A 369 57.19 57.09 23.40
N LYS A 370 56.76 55.90 22.94
CA LYS A 370 57.42 55.16 21.86
C LYS A 370 57.20 55.79 20.47
N LYS A 371 56.06 56.41 20.22
CA LYS A 371 55.74 57.05 18.92
C LYS A 371 56.67 58.22 18.60
N LYS A 372 57.05 59.03 19.60
CA LYS A 372 57.82 60.25 19.39
C LYS A 372 59.27 59.98 18.94
N HIS A 373 59.90 58.91 19.45
CA HIS A 373 61.24 58.49 19.06
C HIS A 373 61.30 57.79 17.69
N LEU A 374 60.25 57.04 17.33
CA LEU A 374 60.20 56.32 16.06
C LEU A 374 60.03 57.28 14.87
N GLU A 375 59.23 58.35 15.03
CA GLU A 375 58.91 59.28 13.96
C GLU A 375 60.13 60.10 13.49
N LEU A 376 60.97 60.57 14.42
CA LEU A 376 62.20 61.31 14.09
C LEU A 376 63.24 60.45 13.34
N SER A 377 63.41 59.19 13.76
CA SER A 377 64.30 58.24 13.06
C SER A 377 63.77 57.84 11.68
N ARG A 378 62.44 57.76 11.51
CA ARG A 378 61.81 57.46 10.23
C ARG A 378 62.05 58.58 9.22
N GLN A 379 61.89 59.84 9.63
CA GLN A 379 62.09 60.99 8.74
C GLN A 379 63.54 61.10 8.27
N PHE A 380 64.53 60.91 9.16
CA PHE A 380 65.94 60.90 8.79
C PHE A 380 66.28 59.79 7.77
N ASN A 381 65.83 58.55 8.03
CA ASN A 381 66.10 57.43 7.13
C ASN A 381 65.40 57.55 5.77
N ASN A 382 64.23 58.19 5.71
CA ASN A 382 63.55 58.47 4.45
C ASN A 382 64.35 59.45 3.59
N PHE A 383 64.86 60.55 4.14
CA PHE A 383 65.68 61.50 3.37
C PHE A 383 66.97 60.86 2.85
N ILE A 384 67.63 60.00 3.64
CA ILE A 384 68.83 59.26 3.18
C ILE A 384 68.50 58.25 2.07
N LYS A 385 67.39 57.53 2.21
CA LYS A 385 66.94 56.58 1.19
C LYS A 385 66.59 57.28 -0.12
N GLU A 386 65.84 58.37 -0.05
CA GLU A 386 65.48 59.17 -1.21
C GLU A 386 66.70 59.80 -1.89
N ALA A 387 67.66 60.32 -1.12
CA ALA A 387 68.89 60.88 -1.65
C ALA A 387 69.74 59.83 -2.39
N ARG A 388 69.88 58.61 -1.83
CA ARG A 388 70.59 57.48 -2.49
C ARG A 388 69.89 56.97 -3.73
N GLU A 389 68.56 56.87 -3.71
CA GLU A 389 67.78 56.49 -4.89
C GLU A 389 67.93 57.51 -6.02
N LYS A 390 67.93 58.81 -5.69
CA LYS A 390 68.09 59.91 -6.66
C LYS A 390 69.52 59.97 -7.20
N GLU A 391 70.52 59.66 -6.38
CA GLU A 391 71.92 59.46 -6.80
C GLU A 391 72.08 58.30 -7.79
N GLN A 392 71.48 57.14 -7.51
CA GLN A 392 71.50 55.99 -8.42
C GLN A 392 70.77 56.27 -9.75
N ARG A 393 69.76 57.15 -9.73
CA ARG A 393 69.00 57.57 -10.92
C ARG A 393 69.71 58.64 -11.76
N GLY A 394 70.89 59.11 -11.34
CA GLY A 394 71.67 60.12 -12.08
C GLY A 394 71.17 61.56 -11.93
N SER A 395 70.16 61.81 -11.08
CA SER A 395 69.64 63.14 -10.77
C SER A 395 70.47 63.81 -9.67
N PHE A 396 71.73 64.08 -10.00
CA PHE A 396 72.77 64.46 -9.04
C PHE A 396 72.46 65.76 -8.26
N ASP A 397 71.78 66.74 -8.88
CA ASP A 397 71.50 68.04 -8.22
C ASP A 397 70.40 67.94 -7.15
N ILE A 398 69.41 67.06 -7.35
CA ILE A 398 68.30 66.85 -6.39
C ILE A 398 68.79 65.94 -5.25
N ALA A 399 69.60 64.93 -5.57
CA ALA A 399 70.24 64.07 -4.56
C ALA A 399 71.10 64.89 -3.59
N ILE A 400 71.82 65.89 -4.08
CA ILE A 400 72.59 66.83 -3.25
C ILE A 400 71.68 67.59 -2.27
N SER A 401 70.52 68.08 -2.71
CA SER A 401 69.58 68.80 -1.84
C SER A 401 68.98 67.92 -0.74
N ASP A 402 68.70 66.64 -1.02
CA ASP A 402 68.13 65.72 -0.02
C ASP A 402 69.16 65.26 1.00
N TYR A 403 70.42 65.07 0.57
CA TYR A 403 71.54 64.86 1.49
C TYR A 403 71.75 66.08 2.40
N GLU A 404 71.62 67.31 1.89
CA GLU A 404 71.68 68.53 2.70
C GLU A 404 70.50 68.65 3.69
N ASN A 405 69.31 68.16 3.34
CA ASN A 405 68.15 68.16 4.24
C ASN A 405 68.23 67.06 5.31
N ALA A 406 68.79 65.87 4.99
CA ALA A 406 69.07 64.84 5.97
C ALA A 406 70.10 65.31 7.02
N LEU A 407 71.11 66.07 6.60
CA LEU A 407 72.13 66.65 7.48
C LEU A 407 71.52 67.65 8.51
N LYS A 408 70.41 68.34 8.18
CA LYS A 408 69.71 69.24 9.11
C LYS A 408 69.01 68.51 10.26
N LEU A 409 68.59 67.27 10.04
CA LEU A 409 67.89 66.44 11.03
C LEU A 409 68.84 65.68 11.96
N ARG A 410 70.06 65.38 11.49
CA ARG A 410 71.15 64.82 12.30
C ARG A 410 72.48 65.53 11.94
N PRO A 411 72.80 66.64 12.62
CA PRO A 411 73.97 67.47 12.30
C PRO A 411 75.33 66.80 12.50
N ASP A 412 75.39 65.70 13.26
CA ASP A 412 76.64 65.04 13.68
C ASP A 412 77.13 63.94 12.72
N ASP A 413 76.49 63.78 11.55
CA ASP A 413 76.78 62.71 10.59
C ASP A 413 78.03 63.02 9.73
N LYS A 414 79.04 62.14 9.77
CA LYS A 414 80.36 62.36 9.15
C LYS A 414 80.45 61.91 7.69
N GLU A 415 79.49 61.15 7.18
CA GLU A 415 79.60 60.51 5.86
C GLU A 415 79.01 61.37 4.73
N ILE A 416 77.93 62.09 5.01
CA ILE A 416 77.13 62.83 4.02
C ILE A 416 77.91 63.97 3.29
N PRO A 417 78.77 64.77 3.95
CA PRO A 417 79.49 65.87 3.29
C PRO A 417 80.45 65.41 2.18
N GLY A 418 81.07 64.23 2.30
CA GLY A 418 81.96 63.68 1.28
C GLY A 418 81.21 63.21 0.02
N VAL A 419 79.99 62.71 0.20
CA VAL A 419 79.12 62.24 -0.89
C VAL A 419 78.65 63.40 -1.78
N ILE A 420 78.33 64.56 -1.18
CA ILE A 420 77.88 65.76 -1.90
C ILE A 420 78.96 66.29 -2.88
N VAL A 421 80.25 66.23 -2.52
CA VAL A 421 81.35 66.72 -3.37
C VAL A 421 81.55 65.83 -4.60
N ALA A 422 81.49 64.50 -4.43
CA ALA A 422 81.63 63.54 -5.52
C ALA A 422 80.46 63.60 -6.53
N LEU A 423 79.26 63.99 -6.08
CA LEU A 423 78.08 64.11 -6.94
C LEU A 423 78.13 65.32 -7.88
N ARG A 424 78.75 66.43 -7.45
CA ARG A 424 78.88 67.63 -8.28
C ARG A 424 79.76 67.42 -9.53
N GLU A 425 80.76 66.56 -9.45
CA GLU A 425 81.63 66.23 -10.60
C GLU A 425 80.94 65.33 -11.63
N LYS A 426 80.06 64.42 -11.18
CA LYS A 426 79.25 63.55 -12.04
C LYS A 426 78.13 64.32 -12.77
N SER A 427 77.55 65.35 -12.13
CA SER A 427 76.56 66.26 -12.71
C SER A 427 77.05 66.95 -14.00
N ALA A 428 78.32 67.40 -14.02
CA ALA A 428 78.90 68.09 -15.17
C ALA A 428 79.10 67.20 -16.41
N LYS A 429 79.44 65.91 -16.24
CA LYS A 429 79.63 64.95 -17.35
C LYS A 429 78.31 64.46 -17.94
N ALA A 430 77.27 64.32 -17.12
CA ALA A 430 75.93 63.91 -17.55
C ALA A 430 75.28 64.95 -18.48
N LYS A 431 75.49 66.24 -18.21
CA LYS A 431 74.90 67.36 -18.97
C LYS A 431 75.33 67.39 -20.45
N ALA A 432 76.59 67.05 -20.75
CA ALA A 432 77.09 67.01 -22.13
C ALA A 432 76.60 65.79 -22.94
N ARG A 433 76.27 64.67 -22.27
CA ARG A 433 75.74 63.45 -22.91
C ARG A 433 74.24 63.57 -23.23
N GLN A 434 73.50 64.31 -22.40
CA GLN A 434 72.07 64.59 -22.55
C GLN A 434 71.75 65.44 -23.79
N ASP A 435 72.59 66.41 -24.11
CA ASP A 435 72.40 67.27 -25.30
C ASP A 435 72.50 66.46 -26.61
N SER A 436 73.42 65.49 -26.69
CA SER A 436 73.58 64.59 -27.85
C SER A 436 72.39 63.63 -28.05
N PHE A 437 71.81 63.14 -26.96
CA PHE A 437 70.60 62.31 -27.00
C PHE A 437 69.38 63.08 -27.52
N SER A 438 69.19 64.32 -27.07
CA SER A 438 68.01 65.13 -27.40
C SER A 438 67.82 65.33 -28.91
N VAL A 439 68.92 65.49 -29.65
CA VAL A 439 68.92 65.63 -31.12
C VAL A 439 68.52 64.32 -31.80
N SER A 440 69.10 63.20 -31.38
CA SER A 440 68.83 61.88 -31.97
C SER A 440 67.41 61.38 -31.69
N PHE A 441 66.88 61.66 -30.49
CA PHE A 441 65.51 61.29 -30.11
C PHE A 441 64.45 62.10 -30.85
N ALA A 442 64.67 63.41 -31.05
CA ALA A 442 63.74 64.26 -31.80
C ALA A 442 63.53 63.77 -33.25
N GLU A 443 64.60 63.25 -33.88
CA GLU A 443 64.48 62.64 -35.21
C GLU A 443 63.68 61.34 -35.21
N PHE A 444 63.89 60.48 -34.22
CA PHE A 444 63.14 59.22 -34.07
C PHE A 444 61.66 59.48 -33.77
N ASP A 445 61.34 60.39 -32.85
CA ASP A 445 59.98 60.76 -32.50
C ASP A 445 59.22 61.40 -33.68
N ASN A 446 59.92 62.17 -34.52
CA ASN A 446 59.34 62.70 -35.75
C ASN A 446 58.98 61.57 -36.75
N LEU A 447 59.87 60.59 -36.95
CA LEU A 447 59.57 59.43 -37.81
C LEU A 447 58.41 58.59 -37.27
N PHE A 448 58.30 58.44 -35.95
CA PHE A 448 57.19 57.78 -35.28
C PHE A 448 55.87 58.52 -35.54
N LYS A 449 55.85 59.85 -35.39
CA LYS A 449 54.66 60.68 -35.59
C LYS A 449 54.15 60.74 -37.03
N VAL A 450 55.03 60.54 -38.02
CA VAL A 450 54.69 60.53 -39.46
C VAL A 450 54.38 59.11 -39.96
N ASP A 451 54.10 58.16 -39.07
CA ASP A 451 53.74 56.76 -39.37
C ASP A 451 54.80 55.97 -40.19
N LYS A 452 56.06 56.43 -40.23
CA LYS A 452 57.16 55.75 -40.92
C LYS A 452 57.82 54.68 -40.03
N TYR A 453 57.04 53.68 -39.66
CA TYR A 453 57.41 52.70 -38.62
C TYR A 453 58.68 51.89 -38.91
N SER A 454 58.98 51.57 -40.16
CA SER A 454 60.20 50.82 -40.53
C SER A 454 61.48 51.63 -40.34
N GLU A 455 61.48 52.91 -40.71
CA GLU A 455 62.61 53.82 -40.53
C GLU A 455 62.77 54.22 -39.05
N ALA A 456 61.64 54.43 -38.36
CA ALA A 456 61.61 54.66 -36.91
C ALA A 456 62.17 53.46 -36.14
N TYR A 457 61.89 52.23 -36.57
CA TYR A 457 62.44 51.01 -35.96
C TYR A 457 63.99 50.97 -36.05
N GLU A 458 64.57 51.20 -37.23
CA GLU A 458 66.03 51.17 -37.39
C GLU A 458 66.74 52.27 -36.58
N LYS A 459 66.18 53.49 -36.55
CA LYS A 459 66.71 54.58 -35.73
C LYS A 459 66.53 54.33 -34.23
N GLY A 460 65.34 53.89 -33.81
CA GLY A 460 65.04 53.59 -32.40
C GLY A 460 65.93 52.48 -31.85
N LYS A 461 66.22 51.44 -32.65
CA LYS A 461 67.13 50.36 -32.29
C LYS A 461 68.58 50.86 -32.07
N ARG A 462 69.05 51.80 -32.90
CA ARG A 462 70.38 52.43 -32.72
C ARG A 462 70.41 53.31 -31.47
N ILE A 463 69.38 54.11 -31.23
CA ILE A 463 69.31 54.98 -30.05
C ILE A 463 69.29 54.15 -28.75
N LEU A 464 68.58 53.02 -28.72
CA LEU A 464 68.56 52.11 -27.57
C LEU A 464 69.93 51.44 -27.31
N ALA A 465 70.77 51.29 -28.34
CA ALA A 465 72.13 50.76 -28.23
C ALA A 465 73.14 51.84 -27.78
N ASP A 466 73.06 53.04 -28.34
CA ASP A 466 74.05 54.11 -28.13
C ASP A 466 73.81 54.92 -26.83
N PHE A 467 72.55 54.97 -26.35
CA PHE A 467 72.14 55.77 -25.19
C PHE A 467 71.40 54.92 -24.12
N GLU A 468 72.14 54.05 -23.44
CA GLU A 468 71.59 53.16 -22.40
C GLU A 468 70.82 53.91 -21.29
N GLU A 469 71.30 55.09 -20.91
CA GLU A 469 70.72 55.96 -19.86
C GLU A 469 69.31 56.47 -20.22
N HIS A 470 68.98 56.54 -21.50
CA HIS A 470 67.71 57.04 -22.02
C HIS A 470 66.80 55.92 -22.57
N ARG A 471 67.11 54.64 -22.32
CA ARG A 471 66.26 53.52 -22.79
C ARG A 471 64.81 53.68 -22.35
N LYS A 472 64.56 54.18 -21.15
CA LYS A 472 63.21 54.39 -20.60
C LYS A 472 62.36 55.40 -21.37
N THR A 473 62.97 56.40 -21.99
CA THR A 473 62.25 57.42 -22.78
C THR A 473 62.00 56.97 -24.22
N VAL A 474 62.89 56.15 -24.78
CA VAL A 474 62.80 55.64 -26.15
C VAL A 474 62.00 54.34 -26.25
N ALA A 475 62.04 53.50 -25.20
CA ALA A 475 61.39 52.19 -25.18
C ALA A 475 59.88 52.24 -25.41
N PRO A 476 59.08 53.19 -24.86
CA PRO A 476 57.63 53.23 -25.11
C PRO A 476 57.24 53.43 -26.58
N PRO A 477 57.68 54.50 -27.29
CA PRO A 477 57.40 54.66 -28.71
C PRO A 477 58.04 53.54 -29.55
N PHE A 478 59.22 53.03 -29.17
CA PHE A 478 59.85 51.91 -29.88
C PHE A 478 59.08 50.60 -29.74
N ALA A 479 58.60 50.25 -28.54
CA ALA A 479 57.79 49.06 -28.30
C ALA A 479 56.47 49.13 -29.10
N GLU A 480 55.88 50.33 -29.21
CA GLU A 480 54.71 50.55 -30.07
C GLU A 480 55.06 50.39 -31.56
N THR A 481 56.23 50.87 -32.03
CA THR A 481 56.68 50.60 -33.40
C THR A 481 56.86 49.12 -33.69
N CYS A 482 57.43 48.35 -32.75
CA CYS A 482 57.60 46.91 -32.88
C CYS A 482 56.25 46.19 -32.95
N LEU A 483 55.27 46.62 -32.15
CA LEU A 483 53.91 46.07 -32.17
C LEU A 483 53.21 46.33 -33.51
N ARG A 484 53.33 47.55 -34.07
CA ARG A 484 52.76 47.89 -35.38
C ARG A 484 53.43 47.17 -36.54
N LEU A 485 54.70 46.81 -36.41
CA LEU A 485 55.43 45.97 -37.37
C LEU A 485 55.29 44.46 -37.09
N ALA A 486 54.41 44.06 -36.16
CA ALA A 486 54.21 42.66 -35.74
C ALA A 486 55.48 41.94 -35.24
N LYS A 487 56.45 42.68 -34.71
CA LYS A 487 57.69 42.16 -34.11
C LYS A 487 57.51 41.95 -32.61
N TYR A 488 56.70 40.96 -32.24
CA TYR A 488 56.24 40.76 -30.86
C TYR A 488 57.35 40.40 -29.86
N ASP A 489 58.38 39.66 -30.26
CA ASP A 489 59.51 39.33 -29.37
C ASP A 489 60.33 40.56 -29.01
N GLU A 490 60.54 41.44 -29.98
CA GLU A 490 61.30 42.69 -29.79
C GLU A 490 60.47 43.71 -28.99
N ALA A 491 59.15 43.78 -29.21
CA ALA A 491 58.23 44.53 -28.37
C ALA A 491 58.25 44.05 -26.91
N ARG A 492 58.32 42.73 -26.68
CA ARG A 492 58.47 42.14 -25.33
C ARG A 492 59.79 42.52 -24.69
N THR A 493 60.89 42.53 -25.43
CA THR A 493 62.19 42.95 -24.89
C THR A 493 62.19 44.42 -24.49
N ALA A 494 61.55 45.28 -25.30
CA ALA A 494 61.42 46.71 -24.99
C ALA A 494 60.49 46.99 -23.79
N LEU A 495 59.52 46.11 -23.49
CA LEU A 495 58.62 46.25 -22.34
C LEU A 495 59.34 46.16 -21.00
N VAL A 496 60.46 45.44 -20.90
CA VAL A 496 61.26 45.31 -19.68
C VAL A 496 61.75 46.67 -19.19
N GLU A 497 62.07 47.57 -20.11
CA GLU A 497 62.57 48.92 -19.79
C GLU A 497 61.45 49.89 -19.34
N ILE A 498 60.18 49.56 -19.60
CA ILE A 498 59.00 50.39 -19.28
C ILE A 498 58.34 49.93 -17.97
N GLU A 499 58.67 48.72 -17.51
CA GLU A 499 58.03 48.09 -16.37
C GLU A 499 58.17 48.91 -15.08
N GLY A 500 57.04 49.24 -14.47
CA GLY A 500 56.98 50.00 -13.21
C GLY A 500 56.97 51.54 -13.35
N ILE A 501 57.00 52.10 -14.56
CA ILE A 501 56.92 53.55 -14.79
C ILE A 501 55.45 54.00 -14.85
N GLU A 502 55.04 54.87 -13.94
CA GLU A 502 53.63 55.28 -13.78
C GLU A 502 53.08 56.07 -14.98
N GLU A 503 53.90 56.93 -15.59
CA GLU A 503 53.53 57.73 -16.78
C GLU A 503 53.26 56.87 -18.02
N HIS A 504 53.89 55.69 -18.12
CA HIS A 504 53.75 54.77 -19.26
C HIS A 504 52.93 53.53 -18.93
N LYS A 505 52.26 53.50 -17.78
CA LYS A 505 51.49 52.35 -17.28
C LYS A 505 50.40 51.90 -18.25
N ASP A 506 49.68 52.84 -18.86
CA ASP A 506 48.62 52.52 -19.82
C ASP A 506 49.21 51.92 -21.12
N ILE A 507 50.31 52.47 -21.63
CA ILE A 507 51.01 51.95 -22.81
C ILE A 507 51.62 50.56 -22.54
N TYR A 508 52.25 50.37 -21.39
CA TYR A 508 52.80 49.08 -20.96
C TYR A 508 51.72 47.99 -20.92
N ASN A 509 50.60 48.25 -20.24
CA ASN A 509 49.51 47.28 -20.13
C ASN A 509 48.88 46.97 -21.50
N TYR A 510 48.76 47.97 -22.37
CA TYR A 510 48.25 47.79 -23.72
C TYR A 510 49.15 46.91 -24.58
N ILE A 511 50.45 47.21 -24.68
CA ILE A 511 51.40 46.44 -25.49
C ILE A 511 51.53 45.02 -24.94
N LYS A 512 51.59 44.85 -23.61
CA LYS A 512 51.67 43.53 -22.97
C LYS A 512 50.43 42.68 -23.21
N ALA A 513 49.23 43.27 -23.13
CA ALA A 513 47.98 42.57 -23.43
C ALA A 513 47.89 42.15 -24.90
N MET A 514 48.31 43.00 -25.83
CA MET A 514 48.31 42.69 -27.26
C MET A 514 49.33 41.60 -27.62
N VAL A 515 50.53 41.63 -27.04
CA VAL A 515 51.53 40.55 -27.21
C VAL A 515 50.98 39.22 -26.67
N ALA A 516 50.35 39.23 -25.49
CA ALA A 516 49.73 38.03 -24.90
C ALA A 516 48.58 37.48 -25.73
N TYR A 517 47.72 38.36 -26.26
CA TYR A 517 46.62 37.99 -27.16
C TYR A 517 47.12 37.30 -28.42
N HIS A 518 48.17 37.83 -29.06
CA HIS A 518 48.77 37.21 -30.24
C HIS A 518 49.53 35.90 -29.94
N GLN A 519 49.99 35.71 -28.70
CA GLN A 519 50.57 34.45 -28.22
C GLN A 519 49.51 33.42 -27.81
N GLY A 520 48.23 33.77 -27.83
CA GLY A 520 47.11 32.89 -27.46
C GLY A 520 46.81 32.85 -25.95
N ASP A 521 47.51 33.63 -25.12
CA ASP A 521 47.22 33.73 -23.68
C ASP A 521 46.14 34.78 -23.41
N ASN A 522 44.90 34.37 -23.65
CA ASN A 522 43.71 35.21 -23.52
C ASN A 522 43.45 35.68 -22.08
N ASN A 523 43.86 34.91 -21.06
CA ASN A 523 43.64 35.30 -19.66
C ASN A 523 44.58 36.43 -19.25
N LEU A 524 45.86 36.30 -19.60
CA LEU A 524 46.86 37.33 -19.34
C LEU A 524 46.56 38.61 -20.13
N ALA A 525 46.06 38.47 -21.37
CA ALA A 525 45.56 39.59 -22.16
C ALA A 525 44.41 40.34 -21.46
N LEU A 526 43.38 39.64 -20.96
CA LEU A 526 42.26 40.25 -20.24
C LEU A 526 42.68 40.95 -18.94
N GLU A 527 43.60 40.35 -18.18
CA GLU A 527 44.10 40.94 -16.93
C GLU A 527 44.77 42.29 -17.18
N HIS A 528 45.58 42.38 -18.24
CA HIS A 528 46.26 43.62 -18.59
C HIS A 528 45.34 44.63 -19.27
N PHE A 529 44.40 44.21 -20.12
CA PHE A 529 43.38 45.11 -20.67
C PHE A 529 42.48 45.72 -19.59
N ALA A 530 42.14 44.96 -18.54
CA ALA A 530 41.32 45.45 -17.42
C ALA A 530 42.01 46.56 -16.59
N LYS A 531 43.34 46.65 -16.65
CA LYS A 531 44.12 47.69 -15.95
C LYS A 531 44.16 49.02 -16.73
N LEU A 532 43.65 49.06 -17.97
CA LEU A 532 43.59 50.26 -18.81
C LEU A 532 42.40 51.14 -18.43
N LYS A 533 42.53 52.46 -18.63
CA LYS A 533 41.42 53.41 -18.51
C LYS A 533 40.32 53.12 -19.54
N SER A 534 39.07 53.36 -19.16
CA SER A 534 37.92 53.22 -20.06
C SER A 534 38.07 54.14 -21.28
N GLY A 535 37.88 53.59 -22.48
CA GLY A 535 37.98 54.35 -23.73
C GLY A 535 39.41 54.60 -24.23
N PHE A 536 40.43 53.91 -23.70
CA PHE A 536 41.84 54.07 -24.11
C PHE A 536 42.05 53.98 -25.63
N ARG A 537 41.59 52.89 -26.26
CA ARG A 537 41.57 52.69 -27.73
C ARG A 537 40.41 51.76 -28.12
N SER A 538 39.92 51.87 -29.35
CA SER A 538 38.77 51.07 -29.84
C SER A 538 39.11 49.60 -30.11
N ASP A 539 40.34 49.32 -30.53
CA ASP A 539 40.87 47.98 -30.77
C ASP A 539 40.83 47.10 -29.51
N VAL A 540 41.17 47.65 -28.34
CA VAL A 540 41.09 46.97 -27.03
C VAL A 540 39.69 46.44 -26.73
N THR A 541 38.67 47.28 -26.93
CA THR A 541 37.29 46.88 -26.66
C THR A 541 36.83 45.76 -27.60
N SER A 542 37.26 45.82 -28.86
CA SER A 542 36.97 44.79 -29.85
C SER A 542 37.68 43.47 -29.54
N THR A 543 38.95 43.49 -29.13
CA THR A 543 39.71 42.28 -28.78
C THR A 543 39.18 41.64 -27.50
N MET A 544 38.87 42.43 -26.46
CA MET A 544 38.22 41.90 -25.25
C MET A 544 36.88 41.24 -25.56
N PHE A 545 36.05 41.84 -26.43
CA PHE A 545 34.79 41.27 -26.86
C PHE A 545 34.97 39.90 -27.52
N TRP A 546 35.93 39.76 -28.45
CA TRP A 546 36.24 38.48 -29.08
C TRP A 546 36.73 37.42 -28.08
N ILE A 547 37.55 37.80 -27.10
CA ILE A 547 38.00 36.89 -26.04
C ILE A 547 36.82 36.39 -25.19
N TYR A 548 35.91 37.29 -24.77
CA TYR A 548 34.74 36.90 -23.97
C TYR A 548 33.76 36.04 -24.75
N LEU A 549 33.50 36.35 -26.02
CA LEU A 549 32.62 35.57 -26.88
C LEU A 549 33.11 34.11 -26.98
N TYR A 550 34.42 33.91 -27.18
CA TYR A 550 35.02 32.58 -27.26
C TYR A 550 34.95 31.81 -25.94
N LYS A 551 35.06 32.50 -24.79
CA LYS A 551 34.98 31.90 -23.45
C LYS A 551 33.57 31.41 -23.09
N PHE A 552 32.53 32.14 -23.48
CA PHE A 552 31.14 31.83 -23.11
C PHE A 552 30.39 30.92 -24.09
N GLN A 553 30.91 30.72 -25.31
CA GLN A 553 30.30 29.90 -26.34
C GLN A 553 29.95 28.47 -25.87
N MET A 554 30.84 27.81 -25.11
CA MET A 554 30.58 26.47 -24.58
C MET A 554 29.52 26.44 -23.47
N GLY A 555 29.47 27.47 -22.62
CA GLY A 555 28.51 27.56 -21.52
C GLY A 555 27.07 27.75 -22.00
N ILE A 556 26.88 28.52 -23.08
CA ILE A 556 25.56 28.76 -23.69
C ILE A 556 25.00 27.46 -24.29
N TYR A 557 25.82 26.66 -24.97
CA TYR A 557 25.37 25.37 -25.50
C TYR A 557 24.99 24.36 -24.41
N ILE A 558 25.75 24.30 -23.31
CA ILE A 558 25.44 23.43 -22.17
C ILE A 558 24.11 23.84 -21.53
N LEU A 559 23.85 25.15 -21.38
CA LEU A 559 22.62 25.67 -20.78
C LEU A 559 21.39 25.42 -21.67
N MET A 560 21.53 25.54 -23.00
CA MET A 560 20.46 25.17 -23.93
C MET A 560 20.15 23.67 -23.91
N LEU A 561 21.17 22.80 -23.84
CA LEU A 561 20.99 21.35 -23.69
C LEU A 561 20.35 20.97 -22.36
N ALA A 562 20.74 21.64 -21.27
CA ALA A 562 20.18 21.45 -19.94
C ALA A 562 18.70 21.86 -19.85
N MET A 563 18.26 22.87 -20.61
CA MET A 563 16.83 23.25 -20.69
C MET A 563 16.01 22.33 -21.62
N LEU A 564 16.63 21.73 -22.65
CA LEU A 564 15.96 20.84 -23.59
C LEU A 564 15.54 19.51 -22.95
N PHE A 565 16.37 18.96 -22.04
CA PHE A 565 16.14 17.65 -21.42
C PHE A 565 14.86 17.59 -20.56
N PRO A 566 14.60 18.56 -19.66
CA PRO A 566 13.35 18.64 -18.91
C PRO A 566 12.13 18.88 -19.80
N ALA A 567 12.27 19.67 -20.87
CA ALA A 567 11.17 19.95 -21.81
C ALA A 567 10.74 18.69 -22.58
N ILE A 568 11.70 17.86 -23.01
CA ILE A 568 11.41 16.59 -23.69
C ILE A 568 10.75 15.60 -22.70
N LYS A 569 11.24 15.52 -21.47
CA LYS A 569 10.68 14.67 -20.42
C LYS A 569 9.23 15.05 -20.10
N THR A 570 8.99 16.33 -19.83
CA THR A 570 7.64 16.86 -19.54
C THR A 570 6.69 16.72 -20.73
N GLY A 571 7.16 16.97 -21.96
CA GLY A 571 6.36 16.75 -23.17
C GLY A 571 5.95 15.28 -23.37
N LYS A 572 6.87 14.34 -23.08
CA LYS A 572 6.57 12.89 -23.15
C LYS A 572 5.54 12.47 -22.10
N GLU A 573 5.66 12.96 -20.87
CA GLU A 573 4.72 12.70 -19.78
C GLU A 573 3.33 13.29 -20.09
N MET A 574 3.28 14.52 -20.62
CA MET A 574 2.03 15.18 -21.04
C MET A 574 1.32 14.45 -22.18
N LEU A 575 2.07 13.92 -23.16
CA LEU A 575 1.50 13.11 -24.25
C LEU A 575 0.96 11.76 -23.76
N ALA A 576 1.64 11.14 -22.80
CA ALA A 576 1.19 9.89 -22.18
C ALA A 576 -0.10 10.11 -21.38
N THR A 577 -0.16 11.17 -20.57
CA THR A 577 -1.36 11.52 -19.79
C THR A 577 -2.51 11.95 -20.69
N TRP A 578 -2.27 12.73 -21.74
CA TRP A 578 -3.33 13.11 -22.68
C TRP A 578 -3.95 11.89 -23.41
N LYS A 579 -3.11 10.93 -23.83
CA LYS A 579 -3.61 9.68 -24.44
C LYS A 579 -4.43 8.84 -23.46
N SER A 580 -3.99 8.70 -22.21
CA SER A 580 -4.72 7.93 -21.20
C SER A 580 -6.05 8.60 -20.83
N THR A 581 -6.07 9.92 -20.63
CA THR A 581 -7.30 10.67 -20.32
C THR A 581 -8.30 10.61 -21.47
N ARG A 582 -7.86 10.74 -22.73
CA ARG A 582 -8.74 10.59 -23.89
C ARG A 582 -9.35 9.20 -23.99
N MET A 583 -8.59 8.16 -23.64
CA MET A 583 -9.05 6.77 -23.62
C MET A 583 -10.08 6.55 -22.51
N LEU A 584 -9.81 7.01 -21.29
CA LEU A 584 -10.74 6.95 -20.16
C LEU A 584 -12.07 7.64 -20.48
N ASN A 585 -12.01 8.86 -21.03
CA ASN A 585 -13.21 9.60 -21.43
C ASN A 585 -14.05 8.89 -22.50
N LYS A 586 -13.43 8.03 -23.33
CA LYS A 586 -14.17 7.20 -24.29
C LYS A 586 -14.83 6.00 -23.61
N ILE A 587 -14.12 5.34 -22.69
CA ILE A 587 -14.67 4.22 -21.89
C ILE A 587 -15.85 4.71 -21.03
N GLU A 588 -15.72 5.88 -20.39
CA GLU A 588 -16.78 6.52 -19.62
C GLU A 588 -18.00 6.87 -20.49
N ARG A 589 -17.77 7.46 -21.67
CA ARG A 589 -18.86 7.73 -22.61
C ARG A 589 -19.62 6.47 -23.04
N ILE A 590 -18.91 5.37 -23.34
CA ILE A 590 -19.56 4.09 -23.71
C ILE A 590 -20.39 3.57 -22.54
N LYS A 591 -19.90 3.70 -21.31
CA LYS A 591 -20.62 3.29 -20.10
C LYS A 591 -21.89 4.13 -19.88
N GLU A 592 -21.81 5.45 -20.05
CA GLU A 592 -22.93 6.38 -19.86
C GLU A 592 -24.00 6.22 -20.94
N THR A 593 -23.58 6.03 -22.19
CA THR A 593 -24.51 5.87 -23.33
C THR A 593 -25.08 4.45 -23.43
N GLY A 594 -24.44 3.45 -22.82
CA GLY A 594 -24.87 2.06 -22.86
C GLY A 594 -24.77 1.41 -24.25
N THR A 595 -24.10 2.05 -25.21
CA THR A 595 -23.90 1.56 -26.59
C THR A 595 -22.77 0.53 -26.65
N TYR A 596 -22.94 -0.59 -25.92
CA TYR A 596 -21.92 -1.63 -25.80
C TYR A 596 -21.74 -2.41 -27.11
N GLU A 597 -22.82 -2.71 -27.82
CA GLU A 597 -22.85 -3.47 -29.08
C GLU A 597 -22.02 -2.79 -30.19
N GLU A 598 -22.26 -1.49 -30.42
CA GLU A 598 -21.55 -0.70 -31.43
C GLU A 598 -20.04 -0.59 -31.16
N ASN A 599 -19.64 -0.74 -29.89
CA ASN A 599 -18.25 -0.60 -29.44
C ASN A 599 -17.57 -1.94 -29.14
N LEU A 600 -18.15 -3.07 -29.52
CA LEU A 600 -17.61 -4.42 -29.29
C LEU A 600 -16.13 -4.52 -29.71
N ALA A 601 -15.82 -4.13 -30.95
CA ALA A 601 -14.46 -4.22 -31.50
C ALA A 601 -13.45 -3.36 -30.72
N PHE A 602 -13.86 -2.17 -30.28
CA PHE A 602 -13.04 -1.31 -29.44
C PHE A 602 -12.81 -1.94 -28.06
N LEU A 603 -13.85 -2.46 -27.42
CA LEU A 603 -13.74 -3.10 -26.11
C LEU A 603 -12.90 -4.38 -26.15
N GLN A 604 -13.00 -5.18 -27.21
CA GLN A 604 -12.20 -6.37 -27.43
C GLN A 604 -10.71 -6.02 -27.64
N GLU A 605 -10.41 -5.07 -28.52
CA GLU A 605 -9.04 -4.59 -28.75
C GLU A 605 -8.40 -4.06 -27.46
N ARG A 606 -9.19 -3.46 -26.57
CA ARG A 606 -8.68 -3.01 -25.27
C ARG A 606 -8.46 -4.19 -24.33
N TYR A 607 -9.44 -5.08 -24.18
CA TYR A 607 -9.32 -6.22 -23.28
C TYR A 607 -8.07 -7.08 -23.56
N ASP A 608 -7.68 -7.23 -24.83
CA ASP A 608 -6.52 -8.03 -25.24
C ASP A 608 -5.17 -7.38 -24.91
N ARG A 609 -5.12 -6.09 -24.53
CA ARG A 609 -3.89 -5.41 -24.12
C ARG A 609 -3.75 -5.39 -22.59
N GLU A 610 -2.53 -5.59 -22.08
CA GLU A 610 -2.29 -5.62 -20.62
C GLU A 610 -2.27 -4.22 -19.96
N ASP A 611 -2.17 -3.14 -20.73
CA ASP A 611 -1.96 -1.76 -20.26
C ASP A 611 -3.26 -0.98 -19.98
N VAL A 612 -4.37 -1.67 -19.73
CA VAL A 612 -5.72 -1.06 -19.73
C VAL A 612 -6.07 -0.44 -18.36
N PRO A 613 -6.34 0.88 -18.31
CA PRO A 613 -6.93 1.49 -17.13
C PRO A 613 -8.30 0.87 -16.85
N ASN A 614 -8.54 0.42 -15.62
CA ASN A 614 -9.79 -0.24 -15.19
C ASN A 614 -10.15 -1.47 -16.04
N ALA A 615 -9.20 -2.39 -16.25
CA ALA A 615 -9.39 -3.66 -16.98
C ALA A 615 -10.67 -4.43 -16.58
N LYS A 616 -11.04 -4.42 -15.29
CA LYS A 616 -12.28 -5.04 -14.80
C LYS A 616 -13.55 -4.41 -15.39
N GLN A 617 -13.57 -3.08 -15.51
CA GLN A 617 -14.71 -2.36 -16.07
C GLN A 617 -14.83 -2.63 -17.58
N VAL A 618 -13.71 -2.62 -18.30
CA VAL A 618 -13.67 -2.98 -19.73
C VAL A 618 -14.14 -4.42 -19.94
N ALA A 619 -13.73 -5.36 -19.07
CA ALA A 619 -14.21 -6.74 -19.09
C ALA A 619 -15.73 -6.83 -18.95
N VAL A 620 -16.33 -6.15 -17.97
CA VAL A 620 -17.80 -6.13 -17.80
C VAL A 620 -18.51 -5.54 -19.02
N MET A 621 -18.01 -4.42 -19.56
CA MET A 621 -18.60 -3.78 -20.74
C MET A 621 -18.50 -4.66 -21.99
N LEU A 622 -17.38 -5.37 -22.15
CA LEU A 622 -17.20 -6.35 -23.23
C LEU A 622 -18.14 -7.54 -23.06
N ALA A 623 -18.31 -8.05 -21.83
CA ALA A 623 -19.21 -9.15 -21.57
C ALA A 623 -20.67 -8.77 -21.85
N GLU A 624 -21.08 -7.55 -21.48
CA GLU A 624 -22.41 -7.00 -21.80
C GLU A 624 -22.59 -6.87 -23.32
N ALA A 625 -21.58 -6.37 -24.04
CA ALA A 625 -21.62 -6.31 -25.50
C ALA A 625 -21.75 -7.72 -26.14
N LEU A 626 -21.02 -8.70 -25.61
CA LEU A 626 -21.07 -10.10 -26.07
C LEU A 626 -22.43 -10.74 -25.78
N LEU A 627 -23.02 -10.46 -24.61
CA LEU A 627 -24.34 -10.96 -24.24
C LEU A 627 -25.41 -10.46 -25.20
N ARG A 628 -25.42 -9.15 -25.50
CA ARG A 628 -26.40 -8.53 -26.41
C ARG A 628 -26.22 -8.90 -27.88
N THR A 629 -24.99 -9.19 -28.29
CA THR A 629 -24.68 -9.68 -29.65
C THR A 629 -24.95 -11.18 -29.82
N GLY A 630 -25.44 -11.87 -28.77
CA GLY A 630 -25.79 -13.29 -28.81
C GLY A 630 -24.63 -14.25 -28.59
N ASN A 631 -23.43 -13.76 -28.30
CA ASN A 631 -22.26 -14.60 -27.99
C ASN A 631 -22.21 -14.92 -26.49
N THR A 632 -23.27 -15.56 -26.01
CA THR A 632 -23.61 -15.79 -24.59
C THR A 632 -22.58 -16.65 -23.87
N GLN A 633 -22.06 -17.70 -24.52
CA GLN A 633 -21.04 -18.58 -23.95
C GLN A 633 -19.75 -17.82 -23.62
N ARG A 634 -19.26 -17.00 -24.56
CA ARG A 634 -18.05 -16.21 -24.36
C ARG A 634 -18.25 -15.10 -23.32
N ALA A 635 -19.46 -14.54 -23.25
CA ALA A 635 -19.82 -13.61 -22.18
C ALA A 635 -19.75 -14.29 -20.81
N TYR A 636 -20.31 -15.49 -20.67
CA TYR A 636 -20.26 -16.27 -19.44
C TYR A 636 -18.83 -16.63 -19.03
N GLU A 637 -17.99 -17.09 -19.94
CA GLU A 637 -16.57 -17.39 -19.67
C GLU A 637 -15.80 -16.16 -19.19
N LEU A 638 -16.02 -15.01 -19.85
CA LEU A 638 -15.32 -13.77 -19.51
C LEU A 638 -15.75 -13.24 -18.13
N VAL A 639 -17.04 -13.32 -17.81
CA VAL A 639 -17.58 -12.90 -16.51
C VAL A 639 -17.26 -13.89 -15.40
N SER A 640 -17.30 -15.20 -15.65
CA SER A 640 -16.92 -16.21 -14.65
C SER A 640 -15.43 -16.10 -14.30
N ALA A 641 -14.56 -15.87 -15.29
CA ALA A 641 -13.15 -15.56 -15.05
C ALA A 641 -12.96 -14.26 -14.25
N LEU A 642 -13.80 -13.24 -14.49
CA LEU A 642 -13.79 -12.01 -13.72
C LEU A 642 -14.27 -12.23 -12.28
N LEU A 643 -15.34 -12.99 -12.05
CA LEU A 643 -15.91 -13.27 -10.73
C LEU A 643 -14.97 -14.10 -9.85
N LYS A 644 -14.12 -14.97 -10.43
CA LYS A 644 -13.02 -15.64 -9.71
C LYS A 644 -12.02 -14.65 -9.12
N LYS A 645 -11.80 -13.50 -9.76
CA LYS A 645 -10.89 -12.43 -9.29
C LYS A 645 -11.61 -11.34 -8.50
N ASP A 646 -12.90 -11.12 -8.77
CA ASP A 646 -13.73 -10.07 -8.19
C ASP A 646 -15.16 -10.58 -7.97
N ASN A 647 -15.34 -11.34 -6.90
CA ASN A 647 -16.63 -11.96 -6.55
C ASN A 647 -17.68 -10.95 -6.04
N ARG A 648 -17.39 -9.64 -6.01
CA ARG A 648 -18.34 -8.62 -5.50
C ARG A 648 -18.92 -7.73 -6.59
N ASN A 649 -18.50 -7.88 -7.85
CA ASN A 649 -18.98 -7.03 -8.93
C ASN A 649 -20.45 -7.34 -9.28
N PRO A 650 -21.40 -6.42 -9.02
CA PRO A 650 -22.84 -6.69 -9.19
C PRO A 650 -23.23 -6.83 -10.67
N ASN A 651 -22.60 -6.07 -11.57
CA ASN A 651 -22.86 -6.15 -13.00
C ASN A 651 -22.33 -7.47 -13.58
N ALA A 652 -21.17 -7.93 -13.10
CA ALA A 652 -20.65 -9.25 -13.45
C ALA A 652 -21.63 -10.35 -12.99
N LYS A 653 -22.10 -10.32 -11.74
CA LYS A 653 -23.09 -11.31 -11.27
C LYS A 653 -24.38 -11.30 -12.09
N ARG A 654 -24.88 -10.11 -12.44
CA ARG A 654 -26.05 -9.96 -13.32
C ARG A 654 -25.81 -10.59 -14.69
N ILE A 655 -24.71 -10.25 -15.37
CA ILE A 655 -24.39 -10.78 -16.70
C ILE A 655 -24.18 -12.30 -16.66
N ALA A 656 -23.54 -12.83 -15.61
CA ALA A 656 -23.37 -14.27 -15.44
C ALA A 656 -24.73 -14.98 -15.31
N GLY A 657 -25.63 -14.47 -14.46
CA GLY A 657 -26.96 -15.04 -14.30
C GLY A 657 -27.82 -14.93 -15.55
N GLU A 658 -27.75 -13.81 -16.28
CA GLU A 658 -28.46 -13.64 -17.55
C GLU A 658 -27.92 -14.57 -18.64
N ALA A 659 -26.59 -14.73 -18.70
CA ALA A 659 -25.96 -15.66 -19.63
C ALA A 659 -26.37 -17.11 -19.31
N CYS A 660 -26.32 -17.54 -18.04
CA CYS A 660 -26.77 -18.87 -17.61
C CYS A 660 -28.27 -19.10 -17.89
N LEU A 661 -29.11 -18.08 -17.74
CA LEU A 661 -30.53 -18.17 -18.05
C LEU A 661 -30.76 -18.37 -19.56
N ILE A 662 -30.04 -17.64 -20.42
CA ILE A 662 -30.15 -17.79 -21.88
C ILE A 662 -29.56 -19.13 -22.36
N LEU A 663 -28.51 -19.60 -21.70
CA LEU A 663 -27.89 -20.91 -21.98
C LEU A 663 -28.70 -22.09 -21.42
N GLU A 664 -29.76 -21.82 -20.66
CA GLU A 664 -30.55 -22.81 -19.92
C GLU A 664 -29.66 -23.75 -19.09
N ASP A 665 -28.65 -23.19 -18.43
CA ASP A 665 -27.70 -23.98 -17.64
C ASP A 665 -28.38 -24.47 -16.35
N THR A 666 -28.53 -25.79 -16.27
CA THR A 666 -29.18 -26.50 -15.17
C THR A 666 -28.18 -27.00 -14.12
N SER A 667 -26.88 -26.71 -14.29
CA SER A 667 -25.85 -27.03 -13.32
C SER A 667 -26.07 -26.28 -11.98
N PRO A 668 -25.56 -26.79 -10.85
CA PRO A 668 -25.67 -26.11 -9.55
C PRO A 668 -25.09 -24.68 -9.58
N THR A 669 -23.98 -24.48 -10.32
CA THR A 669 -23.33 -23.18 -10.49
C THR A 669 -24.14 -22.24 -11.36
N GLY A 670 -24.73 -22.74 -12.46
CA GLY A 670 -25.66 -22.00 -13.30
C GLY A 670 -26.89 -21.55 -12.51
N LEU A 671 -27.49 -22.45 -11.74
CA LEU A 671 -28.63 -22.15 -10.86
C LEU A 671 -28.28 -21.15 -9.77
N GLU A 672 -27.08 -21.20 -9.18
CA GLU A 672 -26.63 -20.20 -8.21
C GLU A 672 -26.52 -18.80 -8.85
N HIS A 673 -25.96 -18.71 -10.06
CA HIS A 673 -25.89 -17.44 -10.79
C HIS A 673 -27.29 -16.90 -11.15
N ILE A 674 -28.21 -17.79 -11.55
CA ILE A 674 -29.61 -17.44 -11.85
C ILE A 674 -30.36 -17.01 -10.57
N GLN A 675 -30.17 -17.69 -9.44
CA GLN A 675 -30.68 -17.25 -8.14
C GLN A 675 -30.10 -15.89 -7.73
N GLY A 676 -28.84 -15.62 -8.10
CA GLY A 676 -28.19 -14.32 -7.95
C GLY A 676 -28.97 -13.20 -8.65
N LEU A 677 -29.61 -13.47 -9.80
CA LEU A 677 -30.48 -12.50 -10.48
C LEU A 677 -31.68 -12.14 -9.62
N LEU A 678 -32.29 -13.12 -8.97
CA LEU A 678 -33.45 -12.90 -8.11
C LEU A 678 -33.10 -12.09 -6.85
N LYS A 679 -31.85 -12.18 -6.36
CA LYS A 679 -31.36 -11.32 -5.27
C LYS A 679 -31.15 -9.87 -5.72
N ILE A 680 -30.91 -9.63 -7.01
CA ILE A 680 -30.72 -8.29 -7.58
C ILE A 680 -32.08 -7.67 -7.93
N ASP A 681 -32.95 -8.44 -8.57
CA ASP A 681 -34.33 -8.06 -8.89
C ASP A 681 -35.29 -9.17 -8.46
N GLU A 682 -35.92 -8.96 -7.31
CA GLU A 682 -36.85 -9.92 -6.72
C GLU A 682 -38.18 -10.06 -7.48
N THR A 683 -38.44 -9.20 -8.47
CA THR A 683 -39.72 -9.11 -9.18
C THR A 683 -39.70 -9.77 -10.57
N ARG A 684 -38.53 -10.25 -11.00
CA ARG A 684 -38.34 -10.90 -12.31
C ARG A 684 -39.07 -12.24 -12.44
N LYS A 685 -40.22 -12.21 -13.12
CA LYS A 685 -41.11 -13.37 -13.33
C LYS A 685 -40.46 -14.50 -14.13
N ASP A 686 -39.69 -14.13 -15.16
CA ASP A 686 -38.97 -15.07 -16.03
C ASP A 686 -38.00 -15.96 -15.24
N VAL A 687 -37.24 -15.37 -14.31
CA VAL A 687 -36.28 -16.09 -13.45
C VAL A 687 -37.01 -17.00 -12.47
N ILE A 688 -38.06 -16.49 -11.82
CA ILE A 688 -38.82 -17.26 -10.82
C ILE A 688 -39.47 -18.48 -11.49
N ASN A 689 -40.07 -18.28 -12.67
CA ASN A 689 -40.69 -19.37 -13.44
C ASN A 689 -39.65 -20.39 -13.89
N TYR A 690 -38.51 -19.93 -14.41
CA TYR A 690 -37.42 -20.82 -14.82
C TYR A 690 -36.87 -21.65 -13.65
N LEU A 691 -36.62 -21.03 -12.50
CA LEU A 691 -36.15 -21.74 -11.30
C LEU A 691 -37.20 -22.73 -10.79
N ALA A 692 -38.46 -22.32 -10.67
CA ALA A 692 -39.55 -23.19 -10.25
C ALA A 692 -39.68 -24.42 -11.16
N GLN A 693 -39.66 -24.22 -12.47
CA GLN A 693 -39.73 -25.32 -13.45
C GLN A 693 -38.50 -26.23 -13.39
N THR A 694 -37.31 -25.66 -13.26
CA THR A 694 -36.06 -26.43 -13.20
C THR A 694 -36.00 -27.28 -11.94
N TYR A 695 -36.37 -26.73 -10.77
CA TYR A 695 -36.44 -27.51 -9.52
C TYR A 695 -37.52 -28.58 -9.54
N ILE A 696 -38.65 -28.36 -10.22
CA ILE A 696 -39.66 -29.40 -10.45
C ILE A 696 -39.10 -30.52 -11.32
N ARG A 697 -38.44 -30.18 -12.44
CA ARG A 697 -37.87 -31.17 -13.38
C ARG A 697 -36.76 -32.01 -12.76
N GLN A 698 -35.90 -31.38 -11.95
CA GLN A 698 -34.75 -32.06 -11.34
C GLN A 698 -35.10 -32.97 -10.15
N GLN A 699 -36.36 -32.95 -9.66
CA GLN A 699 -36.84 -33.73 -8.50
C GLN A 699 -36.00 -33.60 -7.20
N ALA A 700 -35.06 -32.65 -7.14
CA ALA A 700 -34.05 -32.59 -6.09
C ALA A 700 -34.49 -31.76 -4.87
N ASP A 701 -35.33 -30.73 -5.04
CA ASP A 701 -35.71 -29.83 -3.95
C ASP A 701 -37.13 -29.25 -4.09
N HIS A 702 -38.14 -30.09 -3.85
CA HIS A 702 -39.56 -29.72 -3.95
C HIS A 702 -40.01 -28.60 -2.98
N LYS A 703 -39.25 -28.35 -1.91
CA LYS A 703 -39.52 -27.25 -0.98
C LYS A 703 -39.09 -25.90 -1.57
N MET A 704 -37.90 -25.83 -2.17
CA MET A 704 -37.43 -24.62 -2.86
C MET A 704 -38.32 -24.28 -4.06
N ALA A 705 -38.75 -25.30 -4.82
CA ALA A 705 -39.74 -25.11 -5.88
C ALA A 705 -41.03 -24.47 -5.36
N GLN A 706 -41.57 -24.99 -4.24
CA GLN A 706 -42.75 -24.42 -3.59
C GLN A 706 -42.55 -22.97 -3.16
N ASP A 707 -41.40 -22.64 -2.57
CA ASP A 707 -41.09 -21.29 -2.10
C ASP A 707 -40.99 -20.28 -3.25
N PHE A 708 -40.34 -20.66 -4.37
CA PHE A 708 -40.28 -19.82 -5.57
C PHE A 708 -41.65 -19.65 -6.22
N ILE A 709 -42.48 -20.69 -6.27
CA ILE A 709 -43.84 -20.60 -6.82
C ILE A 709 -44.74 -19.72 -5.94
N LEU A 710 -44.63 -19.83 -4.61
CA LEU A 710 -45.34 -18.94 -3.68
C LEU A 710 -44.90 -17.48 -3.87
N LYS A 711 -43.61 -17.25 -4.15
CA LYS A 711 -43.09 -15.92 -4.50
C LYS A 711 -43.63 -15.44 -5.86
N ALA A 712 -43.77 -16.30 -6.86
CA ALA A 712 -44.42 -15.95 -8.13
C ALA A 712 -45.88 -15.51 -7.91
N ILE A 713 -46.63 -16.25 -7.09
CA ILE A 713 -48.03 -15.96 -6.77
C ILE A 713 -48.17 -14.68 -5.93
N SER A 714 -47.21 -14.35 -5.07
CA SER A 714 -47.25 -13.10 -4.29
C SER A 714 -47.05 -11.87 -5.19
N ILE A 715 -46.22 -11.99 -6.24
CA ILE A 715 -45.98 -10.93 -7.22
C ILE A 715 -47.17 -10.80 -8.19
N ASN A 716 -47.73 -11.92 -8.65
CA ASN A 716 -48.93 -11.94 -9.48
C ASN A 716 -49.97 -12.90 -8.92
N PRO A 717 -50.91 -12.40 -8.09
CA PRO A 717 -51.95 -13.23 -7.49
C PRO A 717 -52.88 -13.89 -8.51
N ASN A 718 -52.92 -13.43 -9.76
CA ASN A 718 -53.81 -13.93 -10.80
C ASN A 718 -53.12 -14.83 -11.83
N ASP A 719 -51.87 -15.23 -11.59
CA ASP A 719 -51.12 -16.15 -12.45
C ASP A 719 -51.68 -17.58 -12.32
N SER A 720 -52.39 -18.04 -13.36
CA SER A 720 -52.97 -19.39 -13.42
C SER A 720 -51.91 -20.47 -13.46
N ASP A 721 -50.79 -20.22 -14.12
CA ASP A 721 -49.74 -21.23 -14.36
C ASP A 721 -48.97 -21.48 -13.07
N ALA A 722 -48.63 -20.43 -12.32
CA ALA A 722 -48.02 -20.55 -11.01
C ALA A 722 -48.92 -21.30 -10.01
N VAL A 723 -50.24 -21.07 -10.05
CA VAL A 723 -51.22 -21.79 -9.21
C VAL A 723 -51.29 -23.26 -9.58
N VAL A 724 -51.28 -23.58 -10.88
CA VAL A 724 -51.25 -24.95 -11.41
C VAL A 724 -49.97 -25.67 -10.97
N PHE A 725 -48.80 -25.03 -11.11
CA PHE A 725 -47.52 -25.60 -10.67
C PHE A 725 -47.48 -25.86 -9.15
N LEU A 726 -48.10 -24.98 -8.34
CA LEU A 726 -48.20 -25.18 -6.90
C LEU A 726 -49.12 -26.34 -6.54
N ALA A 727 -50.29 -26.44 -7.19
CA ALA A 727 -51.23 -27.52 -6.98
C ALA A 727 -50.61 -28.88 -7.35
N ASP A 728 -49.97 -28.98 -8.51
CA ASP A 728 -49.21 -30.16 -8.93
C ASP A 728 -48.14 -30.57 -7.91
N THR A 729 -47.45 -29.58 -7.33
CA THR A 729 -46.42 -29.83 -6.31
C THR A 729 -47.04 -30.40 -5.03
N TYR A 730 -48.18 -29.86 -4.57
CA TYR A 730 -48.88 -30.41 -3.41
C TYR A 730 -49.42 -31.83 -3.64
N ILE A 731 -49.89 -32.12 -4.85
CA ILE A 731 -50.39 -33.43 -5.24
C ILE A 731 -49.26 -34.46 -5.25
N ARG A 732 -48.13 -34.15 -5.89
CA ARG A 732 -46.95 -35.03 -5.90
C ARG A 732 -46.40 -35.28 -4.49
N ARG A 733 -46.43 -34.28 -3.61
CA ARG A 733 -45.97 -34.42 -2.21
C ARG A 733 -47.01 -35.06 -1.28
N GLN A 734 -48.25 -35.29 -1.75
CA GLN A 734 -49.38 -35.71 -0.92
C GLN A 734 -49.55 -34.81 0.32
N SER A 735 -49.26 -33.51 0.18
CA SER A 735 -49.32 -32.55 1.28
C SER A 735 -50.73 -31.98 1.38
N TYR A 736 -51.53 -32.63 2.22
CA TYR A 736 -52.93 -32.30 2.43
C TYR A 736 -53.11 -31.37 3.64
N SER A 737 -53.73 -30.22 3.42
CA SER A 737 -53.98 -29.19 4.42
C SER A 737 -55.09 -28.24 3.98
N GLN A 738 -55.59 -27.43 4.91
CA GLN A 738 -56.54 -26.36 4.62
C GLN A 738 -56.01 -25.31 3.62
N GLN A 739 -54.68 -25.11 3.55
CA GLN A 739 -54.06 -24.22 2.58
C GLN A 739 -54.02 -24.87 1.19
N SER A 740 -53.70 -26.16 1.13
CA SER A 740 -53.69 -26.96 -0.10
C SER A 740 -55.07 -26.99 -0.76
N LEU A 741 -56.17 -27.08 0.00
CA LEU A 741 -57.54 -26.99 -0.53
C LEU A 741 -57.78 -25.72 -1.35
N LYS A 742 -57.45 -24.54 -0.80
CA LYS A 742 -57.63 -23.26 -1.48
C LYS A 742 -56.85 -23.16 -2.79
N ILE A 743 -55.66 -23.77 -2.84
CA ILE A 743 -54.82 -23.77 -4.03
C ILE A 743 -55.35 -24.76 -5.07
N ILE A 744 -55.77 -25.96 -4.66
CA ILE A 744 -56.36 -26.97 -5.56
C ILE A 744 -57.70 -26.44 -6.13
N GLU A 745 -58.55 -25.78 -5.34
CA GLU A 745 -59.78 -25.14 -5.84
C GLU A 745 -59.49 -24.09 -6.92
N ARG A 746 -58.43 -23.30 -6.74
CA ARG A 746 -58.00 -22.31 -7.74
C ARG A 746 -57.43 -22.98 -8.99
N ALA A 747 -56.71 -24.10 -8.83
CA ALA A 747 -56.23 -24.90 -9.95
C ALA A 747 -57.38 -25.56 -10.72
N ILE A 748 -58.43 -26.05 -10.04
CA ILE A 748 -59.66 -26.56 -10.67
C ILE A 748 -60.35 -25.46 -11.48
N LYS A 749 -60.38 -24.21 -10.98
CA LYS A 749 -60.91 -23.07 -11.74
C LYS A 749 -60.07 -22.72 -12.97
N ALA A 750 -58.75 -22.87 -12.87
CA ALA A 750 -57.81 -22.57 -13.95
C ALA A 750 -57.77 -23.66 -15.03
N ALA A 751 -57.78 -24.94 -14.62
CA ALA A 751 -57.69 -26.11 -15.47
C ALA A 751 -58.75 -27.15 -15.05
N PRO A 752 -60.03 -26.92 -15.41
CA PRO A 752 -61.15 -27.72 -14.91
C PRO A 752 -61.23 -29.10 -15.58
N GLU A 753 -60.44 -29.38 -16.61
CA GLU A 753 -60.46 -30.63 -17.38
C GLU A 753 -59.48 -31.69 -16.85
N VAL A 754 -58.73 -31.40 -15.78
CA VAL A 754 -57.69 -32.29 -15.24
C VAL A 754 -58.26 -33.13 -14.08
N PRO A 755 -58.43 -34.46 -14.24
CA PRO A 755 -59.00 -35.33 -13.20
C PRO A 755 -58.20 -35.35 -11.90
N ALA A 756 -56.86 -35.27 -11.99
CA ALA A 756 -55.95 -35.34 -10.84
C ALA A 756 -56.24 -34.27 -9.76
N TYR A 757 -56.73 -33.08 -10.14
CA TYR A 757 -57.10 -32.04 -9.17
C TYR A 757 -58.34 -32.39 -8.36
N TYR A 758 -59.30 -33.08 -8.99
CA TYR A 758 -60.50 -33.56 -8.34
C TYR A 758 -60.19 -34.74 -7.40
N GLU A 759 -59.29 -35.65 -7.78
CA GLU A 759 -58.80 -36.69 -6.86
C GLU A 759 -58.13 -36.08 -5.62
N ALA A 760 -57.26 -35.10 -5.86
CA ALA A 760 -56.51 -34.44 -4.81
C ALA A 760 -57.37 -33.67 -3.82
N ILE A 761 -58.40 -32.94 -4.28
CA ILE A 761 -59.29 -32.20 -3.38
C ILE A 761 -60.14 -33.16 -2.53
N ILE A 762 -60.62 -34.26 -3.11
CA ILE A 762 -61.39 -35.29 -2.41
C ILE A 762 -60.53 -35.97 -1.34
N GLU A 763 -59.32 -36.41 -1.71
CA GLU A 763 -58.37 -37.03 -0.76
C GLU A 763 -58.00 -36.05 0.36
N ASN A 764 -57.80 -34.76 0.04
CA ASN A 764 -57.51 -33.74 1.04
C ASN A 764 -58.66 -33.56 2.05
N TYR A 765 -59.91 -33.48 1.60
CA TYR A 765 -61.06 -33.42 2.50
C TYR A 765 -61.25 -34.68 3.36
N TYR A 766 -60.96 -35.88 2.82
CA TYR A 766 -60.96 -37.10 3.63
C TYR A 766 -59.88 -37.09 4.71
N ARG A 767 -58.67 -36.60 4.41
CA ARG A 767 -57.57 -36.49 5.39
C ARG A 767 -57.84 -35.47 6.50
N LEU A 768 -58.66 -34.47 6.21
CA LEU A 768 -59.12 -33.45 7.17
C LEU A 768 -60.41 -33.85 7.91
N ASP A 769 -60.85 -35.11 7.79
CA ASP A 769 -62.06 -35.69 8.40
C ASP A 769 -63.37 -34.99 8.03
N ASN A 770 -63.37 -34.24 6.92
CA ASN A 770 -64.57 -33.57 6.40
C ASN A 770 -65.22 -34.41 5.28
N ARG A 771 -65.82 -35.51 5.69
CA ARG A 771 -66.39 -36.53 4.79
C ARG A 771 -67.53 -36.01 3.92
N GLN A 772 -68.33 -35.07 4.43
CA GLN A 772 -69.49 -34.52 3.73
C GLN A 772 -69.09 -33.73 2.48
N GLU A 773 -68.05 -32.89 2.58
CA GLU A 773 -67.55 -32.12 1.43
C GLU A 773 -66.78 -33.02 0.44
N ALA A 774 -66.05 -34.03 0.95
CA ALA A 774 -65.38 -35.00 0.08
C ALA A 774 -66.37 -35.75 -0.84
N ASP A 775 -67.52 -36.17 -0.30
CA ASP A 775 -68.54 -36.90 -1.06
C ASP A 775 -69.23 -35.99 -2.09
N LYS A 776 -69.49 -34.71 -1.76
CA LYS A 776 -69.99 -33.72 -2.74
C LYS A 776 -69.01 -33.52 -3.90
N TRP A 777 -67.73 -33.31 -3.60
CA TRP A 777 -66.71 -33.15 -4.64
C TRP A 777 -66.56 -34.42 -5.49
N ARG A 778 -66.72 -35.61 -4.90
CA ARG A 778 -66.76 -36.88 -5.64
C ARG A 778 -67.94 -36.96 -6.59
N GLU A 779 -69.14 -36.56 -6.18
CA GLU A 779 -70.31 -36.51 -7.06
C GLU A 779 -70.09 -35.52 -8.22
N THR A 780 -69.51 -34.35 -7.95
CA THR A 780 -69.19 -33.37 -9.00
C THR A 780 -68.14 -33.90 -9.98
N ALA A 781 -67.12 -34.62 -9.48
CA ALA A 781 -66.08 -35.22 -10.30
C ALA A 781 -66.64 -36.38 -11.14
N ALA A 782 -67.49 -37.24 -10.57
CA ALA A 782 -68.13 -38.35 -11.27
C ALA A 782 -69.10 -37.89 -12.37
N ALA A 783 -69.80 -36.78 -12.15
CA ALA A 783 -70.65 -36.15 -13.16
C ALA A 783 -69.84 -35.57 -14.32
N LYS A 784 -68.65 -35.03 -14.04
CA LYS A 784 -67.79 -34.41 -15.05
C LYS A 784 -66.90 -35.42 -15.80
N PHE A 785 -66.40 -36.45 -15.11
CA PHE A 785 -65.51 -37.49 -15.64
C PHE A 785 -66.13 -38.89 -15.47
N PRO A 786 -67.22 -39.21 -16.21
CA PRO A 786 -67.93 -40.48 -16.06
C PRO A 786 -67.15 -41.71 -16.54
N SER A 787 -66.06 -41.52 -17.30
CA SER A 787 -65.16 -42.57 -17.76
C SER A 787 -64.05 -42.90 -16.76
N GLU A 788 -63.84 -42.09 -15.72
CA GLU A 788 -62.76 -42.28 -14.76
C GLU A 788 -63.21 -43.22 -13.61
N PRO A 789 -62.58 -44.39 -13.45
CA PRO A 789 -62.96 -45.35 -12.41
C PRO A 789 -62.70 -44.83 -10.98
N ALA A 790 -61.83 -43.83 -10.83
CA ALA A 790 -61.51 -43.21 -9.54
C ALA A 790 -62.73 -42.51 -8.88
N PHE A 791 -63.69 -42.02 -9.68
CA PHE A 791 -64.86 -41.27 -9.18
C PHE A 791 -66.18 -42.03 -9.23
N THR A 792 -66.27 -43.06 -10.06
CA THR A 792 -67.52 -43.80 -10.34
C THR A 792 -67.72 -45.05 -9.46
N GLY A 793 -66.79 -45.34 -8.55
CA GLY A 793 -66.82 -46.51 -7.66
C GLY A 793 -67.62 -46.32 -6.37
N SER A 794 -68.68 -47.12 -6.19
CA SER A 794 -69.41 -47.31 -4.93
C SER A 794 -68.49 -47.59 -3.73
N SER A 795 -68.71 -46.84 -2.65
CA SER A 795 -68.25 -47.06 -1.26
C SER A 795 -67.62 -48.42 -0.99
N ARG A 796 -66.27 -48.48 -0.89
CA ARG A 796 -65.57 -49.63 -0.31
C ARG A 796 -65.24 -49.34 1.16
N LYS A 797 -66.07 -49.88 2.04
CA LYS A 797 -65.65 -50.26 3.40
C LYS A 797 -64.55 -51.32 3.28
N GLY A 798 -63.41 -51.12 3.93
CA GLY A 798 -62.46 -52.19 4.23
C GLY A 798 -61.00 -51.85 3.93
N ASN A 799 -60.19 -51.84 5.00
CA ASN A 799 -58.72 -51.89 5.03
C ASN A 799 -58.09 -52.50 3.77
N ARG A 800 -57.15 -51.78 3.14
CA ARG A 800 -56.01 -52.37 2.42
C ARG A 800 -54.86 -51.37 2.35
N GLN A 801 -53.67 -51.88 2.66
CA GLN A 801 -52.37 -51.23 2.44
C GLN A 801 -52.18 -50.86 0.94
N PRO A 802 -51.39 -49.83 0.61
CA PRO A 802 -51.21 -49.41 -0.77
C PRO A 802 -50.33 -50.40 -1.56
N PRO A 803 -50.70 -50.74 -2.81
CA PRO A 803 -49.84 -51.47 -3.75
C PRO A 803 -48.88 -50.50 -4.50
N PRO A 804 -47.80 -51.01 -5.12
CA PRO A 804 -46.83 -50.19 -5.83
C PRO A 804 -47.35 -49.79 -7.22
N MET A 805 -47.11 -48.54 -7.63
CA MET A 805 -47.47 -48.03 -8.95
C MET A 805 -46.38 -48.35 -9.98
N THR A 806 -46.79 -48.95 -11.10
CA THR A 806 -46.03 -49.08 -12.36
C THR A 806 -46.35 -47.91 -13.30
N PRO A 807 -45.41 -47.48 -14.18
CA PRO A 807 -45.61 -46.36 -15.09
C PRO A 807 -46.18 -46.80 -16.46
N ALA A 808 -46.97 -45.95 -17.11
CA ALA A 808 -47.32 -46.08 -18.53
C ALA A 808 -47.46 -44.70 -19.24
N SER A 809 -46.42 -44.35 -20.00
CA SER A 809 -46.30 -43.86 -21.42
C SER A 809 -47.52 -43.36 -22.24
N PRO A 810 -47.33 -42.87 -23.49
CA PRO A 810 -46.34 -41.94 -24.11
C PRO A 810 -47.02 -40.87 -25.02
N ASP A 811 -46.32 -39.80 -25.44
CA ASP A 811 -46.37 -39.29 -26.84
C ASP A 811 -45.42 -38.10 -27.13
N MET A 812 -44.72 -38.25 -28.26
CA MET A 812 -43.97 -37.29 -29.10
C MET A 812 -42.49 -36.94 -28.79
N PRO A 813 -41.66 -36.65 -29.82
CA PRO A 813 -41.05 -37.63 -30.74
C PRO A 813 -39.51 -37.66 -30.65
N ASP A 814 -38.92 -38.75 -31.17
CA ASP A 814 -37.49 -38.99 -31.26
C ASP A 814 -36.72 -37.90 -32.03
N TYR A 815 -35.59 -37.47 -31.46
CA TYR A 815 -34.44 -37.02 -32.25
C TYR A 815 -33.16 -37.67 -31.71
N GLU A 816 -32.31 -38.01 -32.67
CA GLU A 816 -31.23 -38.95 -32.59
C GLU A 816 -30.04 -38.49 -31.75
N SER A 817 -29.25 -39.50 -31.38
CA SER A 817 -27.84 -39.44 -31.02
C SER A 817 -27.06 -38.29 -31.69
N ILE A 818 -26.49 -37.42 -30.86
CA ILE A 818 -25.25 -36.72 -31.18
C ILE A 818 -24.29 -37.00 -30.04
N GLY A 819 -23.24 -37.76 -30.34
CA GLY A 819 -22.14 -37.99 -29.42
C GLY A 819 -21.42 -36.69 -29.12
N ASN A 820 -20.89 -36.60 -27.90
CA ASN A 820 -19.76 -35.73 -27.63
C ASN A 820 -18.79 -36.48 -26.72
N ASP A 821 -17.85 -37.18 -27.35
CA ASP A 821 -16.58 -37.50 -26.72
C ASP A 821 -15.77 -36.21 -26.62
N SER A 822 -15.47 -35.75 -25.40
CA SER A 822 -14.17 -35.15 -25.10
C SER A 822 -13.88 -35.06 -23.60
N PRO A 823 -12.59 -35.08 -23.23
CA PRO A 823 -12.12 -35.72 -22.01
C PRO A 823 -11.64 -34.71 -20.95
N GLY A 824 -11.74 -35.11 -19.68
CA GLY A 824 -11.00 -34.48 -18.59
C GLY A 824 -11.76 -33.37 -17.85
N GLY A 825 -12.58 -33.78 -16.89
CA GLY A 825 -13.06 -32.92 -15.80
C GLY A 825 -13.31 -33.82 -14.59
N MET A 826 -12.62 -33.55 -13.48
CA MET A 826 -12.83 -34.27 -12.21
C MET A 826 -14.30 -34.14 -11.79
N PRO A 827 -14.96 -35.23 -11.35
CA PRO A 827 -16.34 -35.16 -10.86
C PRO A 827 -16.41 -34.43 -9.51
N ASP A 828 -17.37 -33.50 -9.39
CA ASP A 828 -17.69 -32.75 -8.19
C ASP A 828 -18.21 -33.66 -7.07
N TYR A 829 -17.61 -33.55 -5.87
CA TYR A 829 -17.88 -34.40 -4.70
C TYR A 829 -19.04 -33.96 -3.80
N GLU A 830 -19.80 -32.93 -4.17
CA GLU A 830 -20.79 -32.34 -3.25
C GLU A 830 -22.21 -32.92 -3.34
N ASN A 831 -22.50 -33.87 -4.24
CA ASN A 831 -23.87 -34.39 -4.36
C ASN A 831 -23.96 -35.92 -4.32
N ILE A 832 -23.80 -36.47 -3.12
CA ILE A 832 -24.25 -37.84 -2.81
C ILE A 832 -25.01 -37.82 -1.48
N GLY A 833 -26.35 -37.81 -1.56
CA GLY A 833 -27.21 -38.55 -0.63
C GLY A 833 -28.17 -37.74 0.25
N THR A 834 -29.32 -37.34 -0.29
CA THR A 834 -30.54 -37.17 0.50
C THR A 834 -31.18 -38.54 0.77
N ASN A 835 -30.65 -39.28 1.74
CA ASN A 835 -31.42 -40.23 2.57
C ASN A 835 -30.58 -40.73 3.76
N LYS A 836 -31.12 -40.54 4.97
CA LYS A 836 -30.69 -41.06 6.30
C LYS A 836 -29.20 -41.43 6.41
N GLY A 837 -28.33 -40.44 6.23
CA GLY A 837 -26.88 -40.55 6.43
C GLY A 837 -26.09 -39.33 5.99
N GLY A 838 -26.74 -38.17 5.81
CA GLY A 838 -26.08 -36.92 5.45
C GLY A 838 -25.38 -36.28 6.64
N PHE A 839 -24.36 -35.46 6.35
CA PHE A 839 -23.68 -34.62 7.35
C PHE A 839 -24.70 -33.82 8.18
N PRO A 840 -24.48 -33.63 9.50
CA PRO A 840 -25.44 -32.94 10.35
C PRO A 840 -25.76 -31.53 9.84
N ASP A 841 -27.00 -31.11 10.01
CA ASP A 841 -27.40 -29.71 9.86
C ASP A 841 -26.58 -28.86 10.86
N TYR A 842 -25.55 -28.17 10.36
CA TYR A 842 -24.61 -27.39 11.16
C TYR A 842 -25.30 -26.21 11.86
N ASP A 843 -26.45 -25.75 11.37
CA ASP A 843 -27.24 -24.65 11.94
C ASP A 843 -28.11 -25.10 13.13
N SER A 844 -28.28 -26.41 13.33
CA SER A 844 -29.19 -26.96 14.35
C SER A 844 -28.54 -27.21 15.73
N ILE A 845 -27.26 -26.88 15.88
CA ILE A 845 -26.49 -27.21 17.09
C ILE A 845 -26.49 -26.00 18.04
N GLY A 846 -27.26 -26.12 19.12
CA GLY A 846 -27.44 -25.09 20.15
C GLY A 846 -28.87 -24.57 20.32
N ASN A 847 -29.84 -25.10 19.56
CA ASN A 847 -31.24 -24.69 19.66
C ASN A 847 -32.04 -25.35 20.79
N ASP A 848 -31.47 -26.33 21.49
CA ASP A 848 -32.12 -26.92 22.66
C ASP A 848 -31.82 -26.07 23.90
N SER A 849 -32.77 -25.20 24.22
CA SER A 849 -32.83 -24.59 25.56
C SER A 849 -32.91 -25.73 26.60
N PRO A 850 -32.06 -25.73 27.65
CA PRO A 850 -32.26 -26.65 28.77
C PRO A 850 -33.61 -26.35 29.45
N PRO A 851 -34.24 -27.33 30.13
CA PRO A 851 -35.52 -27.13 30.79
C PRO A 851 -35.43 -25.97 31.78
N PRO A 852 -36.51 -25.18 31.97
CA PRO A 852 -36.48 -23.96 32.77
C PRO A 852 -36.20 -24.31 34.23
N ASP A 853 -35.09 -23.83 34.76
CA ASP A 853 -34.82 -23.88 36.19
C ASP A 853 -35.49 -22.69 36.90
N LEU A 854 -36.28 -23.02 37.91
CA LEU A 854 -37.21 -22.18 38.68
C LEU A 854 -36.50 -21.32 39.73
N SER A 855 -35.38 -20.68 39.41
CA SER A 855 -34.58 -19.96 40.42
C SER A 855 -33.97 -18.62 40.00
N TYR A 856 -34.54 -17.93 39.00
CA TYR A 856 -34.17 -16.54 38.69
C TYR A 856 -35.40 -15.62 38.63
N LYS A 857 -35.53 -14.73 39.62
CA LYS A 857 -36.42 -13.56 39.52
C LYS A 857 -35.61 -12.40 38.94
N PRO A 858 -35.85 -11.95 37.70
CA PRO A 858 -35.25 -10.73 37.20
C PRO A 858 -35.82 -9.52 37.97
N THR A 859 -34.97 -8.60 38.37
CA THR A 859 -35.39 -7.28 38.84
C THR A 859 -36.00 -6.50 37.66
N PRO A 860 -37.20 -5.92 37.80
CA PRO A 860 -37.82 -5.21 36.69
C PRO A 860 -37.10 -3.90 36.41
N LYS A 861 -36.86 -3.62 35.12
CA LYS A 861 -36.42 -2.30 34.63
C LYS A 861 -37.43 -1.22 35.07
N PRO A 862 -36.99 -0.01 35.43
CA PRO A 862 -37.89 1.10 35.69
C PRO A 862 -38.65 1.46 34.39
N ALA A 863 -39.97 1.30 34.41
CA ALA A 863 -40.84 1.66 33.29
C ALA A 863 -41.06 3.18 33.24
N ALA A 864 -41.14 3.72 32.02
CA ALA A 864 -41.45 5.13 31.78
C ALA A 864 -42.82 5.53 32.37
N PRO A 865 -43.01 6.79 32.79
CA PRO A 865 -44.25 7.25 33.40
C PRO A 865 -45.45 7.13 32.44
N ILE A 866 -46.51 6.48 32.92
CA ILE A 866 -47.74 6.22 32.15
C ILE A 866 -48.57 7.51 32.06
N SER A 867 -48.73 8.06 30.85
CA SER A 867 -49.63 9.20 30.58
C SER A 867 -51.05 8.71 30.28
N GLY A 868 -52.05 9.24 31.00
CA GLY A 868 -53.48 8.92 30.83
C GLY A 868 -54.19 8.42 32.10
N PRO A 869 -55.51 8.15 32.07
CA PRO A 869 -56.28 7.65 33.22
C PRO A 869 -55.81 6.25 33.65
N GLN A 870 -55.63 6.07 34.98
CA GLN A 870 -55.02 4.88 35.58
C GLN A 870 -56.02 4.11 36.45
N LYS A 871 -55.84 2.78 36.51
CA LYS A 871 -56.54 1.89 37.46
C LYS A 871 -55.51 1.17 38.35
N PRO A 872 -55.76 1.05 39.67
CA PRO A 872 -54.89 0.28 40.55
C PRO A 872 -55.09 -1.23 40.35
N CYS A 873 -54.00 -2.00 40.42
CA CYS A 873 -54.09 -3.46 40.39
C CYS A 873 -54.68 -4.01 41.69
N PRO A 874 -55.72 -4.86 41.65
CA PRO A 874 -56.31 -5.45 42.86
C PRO A 874 -55.36 -6.40 43.59
N HIS A 875 -54.27 -6.85 42.95
CA HIS A 875 -53.31 -7.79 43.54
C HIS A 875 -52.07 -7.12 44.16
N CYS A 876 -51.62 -5.99 43.62
CA CYS A 876 -50.38 -5.33 44.08
C CYS A 876 -50.49 -3.81 44.17
N ASN A 877 -51.67 -3.25 43.93
CA ASN A 877 -52.01 -1.83 43.98
C ASN A 877 -51.19 -0.91 43.04
N ALA A 878 -50.41 -1.50 42.12
CA ALA A 878 -49.61 -0.74 41.16
C ALA A 878 -50.50 -0.01 40.13
N PRO A 879 -50.20 1.25 39.77
CA PRO A 879 -50.94 2.01 38.77
C PRO A 879 -50.70 1.42 37.38
N ASN A 880 -51.77 1.12 36.66
CA ASN A 880 -51.72 0.58 35.30
C ASN A 880 -52.68 1.36 34.39
N ALA A 881 -52.44 1.33 33.08
CA ALA A 881 -53.33 1.99 32.14
C ALA A 881 -54.69 1.27 32.10
N THR A 882 -55.80 2.02 31.96
CA THR A 882 -57.15 1.42 31.96
C THR A 882 -57.36 0.38 30.86
N ARG A 883 -56.67 0.51 29.72
CA ARG A 883 -56.68 -0.42 28.56
C ARG A 883 -55.92 -1.73 28.76
N GLU A 884 -55.14 -1.88 29.85
CA GLU A 884 -54.35 -3.09 30.07
C GLU A 884 -55.22 -4.20 30.69
N TYR A 885 -55.16 -5.39 30.10
CA TYR A 885 -55.89 -6.59 30.58
C TYR A 885 -55.10 -7.36 31.65
N TYR A 886 -53.78 -7.11 31.77
CA TYR A 886 -52.88 -7.70 32.76
C TYR A 886 -52.03 -6.62 33.42
N CYS A 887 -51.72 -6.78 34.71
CA CYS A 887 -50.88 -5.84 35.45
C CYS A 887 -49.43 -5.92 34.95
N THR A 888 -48.89 -4.80 34.49
CA THR A 888 -47.51 -4.70 33.97
C THR A 888 -46.45 -4.96 35.03
N THR A 889 -46.79 -4.79 36.31
CA THR A 889 -45.86 -5.00 37.43
C THR A 889 -45.87 -6.43 37.96
N CYS A 890 -47.02 -7.11 37.99
CA CYS A 890 -47.13 -8.46 38.58
C CYS A 890 -47.58 -9.55 37.61
N GLY A 891 -47.89 -9.21 36.36
CA GLY A 891 -48.27 -10.15 35.29
C GLY A 891 -49.67 -10.78 35.43
N LYS A 892 -50.43 -10.47 36.48
CA LYS A 892 -51.76 -11.06 36.73
C LYS A 892 -52.88 -10.32 35.96
N PRO A 893 -53.89 -11.03 35.42
CA PRO A 893 -55.03 -10.41 34.75
C PRO A 893 -55.84 -9.54 35.73
N PHE A 894 -56.44 -8.45 35.24
CA PHE A 894 -57.34 -7.61 36.05
C PHE A 894 -58.74 -8.21 36.24
N ALA A 895 -59.07 -9.23 35.44
CA ALA A 895 -60.30 -10.00 35.59
C ALA A 895 -59.99 -11.30 36.35
N GLY A 896 -60.69 -11.48 37.47
CA GLY A 896 -60.88 -12.78 38.11
C GLY A 896 -62.06 -13.50 37.48
#